data_AF-A0A367ZNK4-F1
#
_entry.id   AF-A0A367ZNK4-F1
#
_cell.length_a   1.000
_cell.length_b   1.000
_cell.length_c   1.000
_cell.angle_alpha   90.00
_cell.angle_beta   90.00
_cell.angle_gamma   90.00
#
_symmetry.space_group_name_H-M   'P 1'
#
loop_
_entity.id
_entity.type
_entity.pdbx_description
1 polymer ?
#
loop_
_entity_poly.entity_id
_entity_poly.type
_entity_poly.pdbx_seq_one_letter_code
_entity_poly.pdbx_strand_id
1 'polypeptide(L)'
;MIKKAWRLTRDTVLSLLQGVFAWLSFNSEIEAMVEALNHKLEEPVQKIGTRIFSHPGGFIKDLGKRRLNIAQAYIKIARDQLPRDAEERLTALKMLLEQSLHAKTINMPLNTARVQINLMKEAVKAQGDKRRQMEAMADFGLASFGQEAVIRQFLNRFQLIEVPEEDLPLRDLDLGWDDHVHDFLSEGRKTPTQVLLDAFVKGMSSLTLVYSNIDEPMVIHEALTAGQLLGIRVQIGIEFSVGRSGARRHYMYVPPDMEDSRAFFAFFADRHEVFAPFLQGLKRNAENRRKSMAAALERFNTVQRPKLNAGYPPQSPCWLPPVTMEDLDRVVVSGQANRVHLGEVLYQKLKEVFHNRVLELKAQVSAARERFHRGIYSEWEMKNLLAQYQSVREQYETMHPWGLFSQYIEIGEAGDYDSDFLDERPLLDTLIAQGGKIVWIHPLEIGLKEAMIHLLRHASRITHVETLNLRDSTHRNPNDLIVFNKFIYLLNNGPADELARFFEQNAIPEATPELVQPALQAIQGRGIIPLCGSDSTGRDPAIPGMGFIRASSIPPAIRQPFLDSHYKLARPIAKLVVNKGKKIPEEALDDESFDVICMGKIGKPIRNPVGDEPDSDVITFAQFWAYLNPTLKNLIRIVVGFIVAFAWMNSQYQVAMGAMFASLWFVITGTRNLLVDLIASSGSDFKNWTLRNVNWDNLSQSLFWTGFSVPILGTVKFQFDQLWPYPETSLDAPTIFGLSLVKGCLIFETVKFLFICVANGLYITTHNRLRNFDRRVRRANFWRTLMAWPFATVFSPMGNLLGIPSIVQAKFWSDFVGGFIEGSGKFNQRFVLRQRDLSELLPRLGSLDRDTRLTAMLDILYIWARQPRGKTCLRQLLLQIPTFKEWLRGSKLTPAERQARQAVFHGYFVQLKALFDDPGCLVILSEFILKNFRNREAVILTDLIGSELEPFRFWLNDLKKEFPPSLTTN
;
A
#
# COMPACT_ATOMS: atom_id res chain seq x y z
N MET A 1 46.49 21.63 -11.59
CA MET A 1 46.80 20.58 -10.58
C MET A 1 45.99 20.73 -9.29
N ILE A 2 45.98 21.90 -8.62
CA ILE A 2 45.33 22.10 -7.31
C ILE A 2 43.82 21.78 -7.31
N LYS A 3 43.05 22.24 -8.31
CA LYS A 3 41.62 21.88 -8.46
C LYS A 3 41.36 20.38 -8.64
N LYS A 4 42.33 19.64 -9.20
CA LYS A 4 42.22 18.19 -9.44
C LYS A 4 42.55 17.41 -8.15
N ALA A 5 43.57 17.84 -7.42
CA ALA A 5 43.90 17.33 -6.09
C ALA A 5 42.75 17.55 -5.09
N TRP A 6 42.13 18.74 -5.11
CA TRP A 6 41.00 19.07 -4.24
C TRP A 6 39.72 18.29 -4.55
N ARG A 7 39.48 17.96 -5.83
CA ARG A 7 38.37 17.06 -6.22
C ARG A 7 38.65 15.63 -5.76
N LEU A 8 39.87 15.12 -5.98
CA LEU A 8 40.25 13.77 -5.54
C LEU A 8 40.13 13.60 -4.02
N THR A 9 40.61 14.57 -3.23
CA THR A 9 40.49 14.52 -1.77
C THR A 9 39.04 14.62 -1.32
N ARG A 10 38.23 15.50 -1.92
CA ARG A 10 36.79 15.61 -1.62
C ARG A 10 36.05 14.32 -1.90
N ASP A 11 36.28 13.69 -3.05
CA ASP A 11 35.60 12.47 -3.47
C ASP A 11 36.03 11.28 -2.59
N THR A 12 37.29 11.25 -2.14
CA THR A 12 37.80 10.26 -1.17
C THR A 12 37.15 10.43 0.20
N VAL A 13 37.04 11.66 0.70
CA VAL A 13 36.36 11.97 1.98
C VAL A 13 34.87 11.62 1.91
N LEU A 14 34.21 11.97 0.80
CA LEU A 14 32.82 11.60 0.55
C LEU A 14 32.65 10.07 0.55
N SER A 15 33.47 9.34 -0.19
CA SER A 15 33.43 7.87 -0.20
C SER A 15 33.62 7.26 1.19
N LEU A 16 34.57 7.78 1.98
CA LEU A 16 34.81 7.31 3.34
C LEU A 16 33.62 7.60 4.26
N LEU A 17 33.03 8.81 4.18
CA LEU A 17 31.81 9.17 4.92
C LEU A 17 30.62 8.29 4.51
N GLN A 18 30.45 8.02 3.22
CA GLN A 18 29.40 7.12 2.72
C GLN A 18 29.59 5.70 3.26
N GLY A 19 30.84 5.20 3.31
CA GLY A 19 31.18 3.91 3.92
C GLY A 19 30.85 3.86 5.41
N VAL A 20 31.15 4.92 6.16
CA VAL A 20 30.80 5.01 7.59
C VAL A 20 29.29 5.08 7.79
N PHE A 21 28.58 5.86 6.98
CA PHE A 21 27.12 5.95 7.06
C PHE A 21 26.46 4.60 6.77
N ALA A 22 26.93 3.89 5.75
CA ALA A 22 26.46 2.54 5.44
C ALA A 22 26.71 1.57 6.61
N TRP A 23 27.93 1.56 7.16
CA TRP A 23 28.33 0.65 8.25
C TRP A 23 27.55 0.87 9.55
N LEU A 24 27.23 2.12 9.89
CA LEU A 24 26.46 2.44 11.11
C LEU A 24 24.93 2.32 10.93
N SER A 25 24.45 2.06 9.72
CA SER A 25 23.02 1.95 9.42
C SER A 25 22.49 0.54 9.65
N PHE A 26 21.20 0.44 10.00
CA PHE A 26 20.47 -0.81 10.24
C PHE A 26 21.07 -1.71 11.34
N ASN A 27 20.34 -2.76 11.67
CA ASN A 27 20.82 -3.83 12.55
C ASN A 27 20.90 -5.14 11.76
N SER A 28 21.55 -6.14 12.36
CA SER A 28 21.68 -7.48 11.77
C SER A 28 20.34 -8.18 11.49
N GLU A 29 19.26 -7.76 12.17
CA GLU A 29 17.93 -8.31 11.90
C GLU A 29 17.39 -7.89 10.54
N ILE A 30 17.56 -6.61 10.15
CA ILE A 30 17.14 -6.11 8.84
C ILE A 30 18.00 -6.73 7.73
N GLU A 31 19.31 -6.84 7.95
CA GLU A 31 20.22 -7.50 7.01
C GLU A 31 19.82 -8.96 6.76
N ALA A 32 19.59 -9.73 7.82
CA ALA A 32 19.13 -11.11 7.71
C ALA A 32 17.76 -11.24 7.02
N MET A 33 16.86 -10.26 7.19
CA MET A 33 15.59 -10.24 6.46
C MET A 33 15.77 -9.99 4.97
N VAL A 34 16.67 -9.08 4.58
CA VAL A 34 16.98 -8.80 3.17
C VAL A 34 17.70 -9.98 2.52
N GLU A 35 18.59 -10.65 3.23
CA GLU A 35 19.23 -11.88 2.75
C GLU A 35 18.22 -13.00 2.55
N ALA A 36 17.29 -13.20 3.50
CA ALA A 36 16.18 -14.13 3.33
C ALA A 36 15.26 -13.75 2.16
N LEU A 37 15.04 -12.45 1.93
CA LEU A 37 14.26 -11.96 0.79
C LEU A 37 14.97 -12.27 -0.54
N ASN A 38 16.27 -11.97 -0.64
CA ASN A 38 17.06 -12.21 -1.84
C ASN A 38 17.18 -13.69 -2.16
N HIS A 39 17.43 -14.53 -1.16
CA HIS A 39 17.39 -15.98 -1.32
C HIS A 39 16.04 -16.46 -1.89
N LYS A 40 14.92 -15.88 -1.42
CA LYS A 40 13.59 -16.19 -1.95
C LYS A 40 13.33 -15.64 -3.35
N LEU A 41 13.98 -14.54 -3.75
CA LEU A 41 13.94 -14.01 -5.11
C LEU A 41 14.79 -14.83 -6.08
N GLU A 42 15.84 -15.50 -5.60
CA GLU A 42 16.69 -16.39 -6.40
C GLU A 42 16.07 -17.77 -6.57
N GLU A 43 15.37 -18.28 -5.55
CA GLU A 43 14.62 -19.54 -5.65
C GLU A 43 13.60 -19.51 -6.81
N PRO A 44 13.39 -20.64 -7.52
CA PRO A 44 12.30 -20.75 -8.47
C PRO A 44 10.97 -20.58 -7.75
N VAL A 45 9.95 -20.06 -8.44
CA VAL A 45 8.61 -19.89 -7.86
C VAL A 45 8.08 -21.27 -7.46
N GLN A 46 8.14 -21.56 -6.16
CA GLN A 46 7.59 -22.79 -5.61
C GLN A 46 6.07 -22.66 -5.54
N LYS A 47 5.38 -23.79 -5.67
CA LYS A 47 3.98 -23.86 -5.28
C LYS A 47 3.88 -23.43 -3.82
N ILE A 48 2.97 -22.51 -3.52
CA ILE A 48 2.55 -22.34 -2.13
C ILE A 48 1.82 -23.65 -1.85
N GLY A 49 2.52 -24.65 -1.31
CA GLY A 49 1.88 -25.90 -0.89
C GLY A 49 0.64 -25.53 -0.10
N THR A 50 -0.48 -26.23 -0.33
CA THR A 50 -1.80 -25.95 0.25
C THR A 50 -1.69 -25.65 1.74
N ARG A 51 -1.44 -24.38 2.07
CA ARG A 51 -1.18 -23.91 3.42
C ARG A 51 -2.52 -23.47 3.92
N ILE A 52 -3.05 -24.24 4.85
CA ILE A 52 -4.32 -23.90 5.46
C ILE A 52 -4.13 -22.61 6.26
N PHE A 53 -5.06 -21.68 6.06
CA PHE A 53 -4.94 -20.28 6.48
C PHE A 53 -5.16 -20.12 7.98
N SER A 54 -4.06 -20.04 8.74
CA SER A 54 -4.10 -19.62 10.14
C SER A 54 -4.28 -18.12 10.26
N HIS A 55 -5.14 -17.72 11.19
CA HIS A 55 -5.40 -16.34 11.53
C HIS A 55 -4.09 -15.62 11.94
N PRO A 56 -3.85 -14.34 11.57
CA PRO A 56 -2.62 -13.64 11.90
C PRO A 56 -2.31 -13.52 13.41
N GLY A 57 -3.34 -13.61 14.25
CA GLY A 57 -3.24 -13.69 15.71
C GLY A 57 -2.96 -15.10 16.27
N GLY A 58 -3.11 -16.13 15.44
CA GLY A 58 -3.02 -17.56 15.76
C GLY A 58 -1.62 -18.14 15.59
N PHE A 59 -1.54 -19.46 15.35
CA PHE A 59 -0.28 -20.21 15.46
C PHE A 59 0.76 -19.84 14.42
N ILE A 60 0.36 -19.22 13.30
CA ILE A 60 1.27 -18.77 12.23
C ILE A 60 2.40 -17.86 12.74
N LYS A 61 2.20 -17.20 13.88
CA LYS A 61 3.20 -16.35 14.53
C LYS A 61 4.46 -17.09 14.98
N ASP A 62 4.34 -18.37 15.31
CA ASP A 62 5.48 -19.21 15.69
C ASP A 62 6.13 -19.88 14.46
N LEU A 63 5.41 -19.97 13.34
CA LEU A 63 5.88 -20.63 12.12
C LEU A 63 6.71 -19.71 11.22
N GLY A 64 6.48 -18.40 11.25
CA GLY A 64 7.23 -17.44 10.44
C GLY A 64 7.03 -15.99 10.85
N LYS A 65 7.99 -15.13 10.48
CA LYS A 65 7.81 -13.69 10.67
C LYS A 65 6.77 -13.18 9.67
N ARG A 66 5.70 -12.53 10.16
CA ARG A 66 4.65 -11.88 9.35
C ARG A 66 5.18 -11.13 8.12
N ARG A 67 6.29 -10.39 8.27
CA ARG A 67 6.93 -9.63 7.19
C ARG A 67 7.42 -10.52 6.04
N LEU A 68 7.98 -11.68 6.37
CA LEU A 68 8.43 -12.67 5.39
C LEU A 68 7.25 -13.38 4.73
N ASN A 69 6.16 -13.63 5.46
CA ASN A 69 4.95 -14.22 4.87
C ASN A 69 4.32 -13.26 3.85
N ILE A 70 4.24 -11.97 4.18
CA ILE A 70 3.78 -10.92 3.25
C ILE A 70 4.73 -10.81 2.05
N ALA A 71 6.04 -10.86 2.29
CA ALA A 71 7.04 -10.87 1.21
C ALA A 71 6.86 -12.06 0.26
N GLN A 72 6.72 -13.28 0.80
CA GLN A 72 6.54 -14.50 0.03
C GLN A 72 5.26 -14.45 -0.81
N ALA A 73 4.16 -14.02 -0.19
CA ALA A 73 2.89 -13.86 -0.90
C ALA A 73 3.00 -12.82 -2.02
N TYR A 74 3.65 -11.67 -1.75
CA TYR A 74 3.89 -10.65 -2.78
C TYR A 74 4.80 -11.16 -3.91
N ILE A 75 5.89 -11.86 -3.59
CA ILE A 75 6.82 -12.43 -4.59
C ILE A 75 6.09 -13.43 -5.49
N LYS A 76 5.24 -14.30 -4.91
CA LYS A 76 4.40 -15.22 -5.70
C LYS A 76 3.53 -14.45 -6.69
N ILE A 77 2.80 -13.44 -6.20
CA ILE A 77 1.95 -12.60 -7.07
C ILE A 77 2.78 -11.89 -8.14
N ALA A 78 3.98 -11.39 -7.79
CA ALA A 78 4.83 -10.60 -8.67
C ALA A 78 5.53 -11.40 -9.77
N ARG A 79 5.95 -12.64 -9.49
CA ARG A 79 6.76 -13.46 -10.41
C ARG A 79 5.96 -14.50 -11.18
N ASP A 80 4.85 -14.94 -10.64
CA ASP A 80 3.99 -15.92 -11.30
C ASP A 80 3.07 -15.23 -12.31
N GLN A 81 3.22 -15.55 -13.59
CA GLN A 81 2.45 -14.94 -14.68
C GLN A 81 1.62 -15.96 -15.47
N LEU A 82 1.70 -17.25 -15.16
CA LEU A 82 1.06 -18.28 -15.97
C LEU A 82 -0.44 -18.37 -15.64
N PRO A 83 -1.34 -18.47 -16.64
CA PRO A 83 -2.79 -18.58 -16.39
C PRO A 83 -3.17 -19.74 -15.47
N ARG A 84 -2.51 -20.90 -15.63
CA ARG A 84 -2.78 -22.12 -14.84
C ARG A 84 -2.55 -21.96 -13.33
N ASP A 85 -1.77 -20.96 -12.94
CA ASP A 85 -1.41 -20.72 -11.54
C ASP A 85 -2.28 -19.61 -10.90
N ALA A 86 -3.39 -19.23 -11.56
CA ALA A 86 -4.36 -18.24 -11.07
C ALA A 86 -4.85 -18.52 -9.63
N GLU A 87 -5.23 -19.76 -9.32
CA GLU A 87 -5.68 -20.15 -7.97
C GLU A 87 -4.57 -19.97 -6.91
N GLU A 88 -3.33 -20.29 -7.27
CA GLU A 88 -2.19 -20.09 -6.36
C GLU A 88 -1.92 -18.59 -6.12
N ARG A 89 -2.11 -17.75 -7.14
CA ARG A 89 -2.03 -16.28 -7.00
C ARG A 89 -3.16 -15.70 -6.16
N LEU A 90 -4.40 -16.16 -6.35
CA LEU A 90 -5.55 -15.75 -5.52
C LEU A 90 -5.36 -16.16 -4.06
N THR A 91 -4.83 -17.36 -3.84
CA THR A 91 -4.43 -17.85 -2.51
C THR A 91 -3.38 -16.92 -1.90
N ALA A 92 -2.33 -16.56 -2.65
CA ALA A 92 -1.31 -15.62 -2.20
C ALA A 92 -1.89 -14.22 -1.90
N LEU A 93 -2.81 -13.73 -2.73
CA LEU A 93 -3.48 -12.44 -2.55
C LEU A 93 -4.28 -12.43 -1.24
N LYS A 94 -5.05 -13.49 -0.99
CA LYS A 94 -5.80 -13.66 0.26
C LYS A 94 -4.86 -13.68 1.47
N MET A 95 -3.76 -14.45 1.40
CA MET A 95 -2.74 -14.48 2.47
C MET A 95 -2.18 -13.09 2.74
N LEU A 96 -1.82 -12.37 1.68
CA LEU A 96 -1.25 -11.03 1.76
C LEU A 96 -2.23 -10.05 2.41
N LEU A 97 -3.51 -10.06 1.99
CA LEU A 97 -4.54 -9.19 2.55
C LEU A 97 -4.84 -9.49 4.01
N GLU A 98 -5.06 -10.76 4.36
CA GLU A 98 -5.30 -11.17 5.75
C GLU A 98 -4.11 -10.76 6.62
N GLN A 99 -2.88 -11.07 6.19
CA GLN A 99 -1.71 -10.69 6.95
C GLN A 99 -1.58 -9.17 7.05
N SER A 100 -1.88 -8.38 6.02
CA SER A 100 -1.72 -6.92 6.03
C SER A 100 -2.79 -6.17 6.83
N LEU A 101 -4.07 -6.56 6.72
CA LEU A 101 -5.21 -5.91 7.40
C LEU A 101 -5.19 -6.11 8.92
N HIS A 102 -4.69 -7.26 9.40
CA HIS A 102 -4.63 -7.56 10.84
C HIS A 102 -3.36 -6.97 11.49
N ALA A 103 -3.11 -5.68 11.24
CA ALA A 103 -2.03 -4.95 11.91
C ALA A 103 -2.23 -4.88 13.43
N LYS A 104 -1.16 -4.52 14.17
CA LYS A 104 -1.19 -4.44 15.64
C LYS A 104 -2.05 -3.28 16.18
N THR A 105 -2.68 -2.48 15.32
CA THR A 105 -3.55 -1.36 15.67
C THR A 105 -4.87 -1.44 14.92
N ILE A 106 -5.89 -0.82 15.50
CA ILE A 106 -7.28 -0.88 15.04
C ILE A 106 -7.68 0.41 14.28
N ASN A 107 -6.89 1.48 14.37
CA ASN A 107 -7.35 2.80 13.93
C ASN A 107 -7.33 3.00 12.40
N MET A 108 -6.36 2.43 11.69
CA MET A 108 -6.21 2.60 10.23
C MET A 108 -5.81 1.30 9.51
N PRO A 109 -6.56 0.20 9.64
CA PRO A 109 -6.18 -1.10 9.08
C PRO A 109 -6.04 -1.07 7.55
N LEU A 110 -6.94 -0.40 6.83
CA LEU A 110 -6.96 -0.38 5.37
C LEU A 110 -5.75 0.37 4.81
N ASN A 111 -5.50 1.59 5.29
CA ASN A 111 -4.34 2.38 4.86
C ASN A 111 -3.02 1.73 5.30
N THR A 112 -2.99 1.09 6.47
CA THR A 112 -1.81 0.34 6.93
C THR A 112 -1.48 -0.81 5.98
N ALA A 113 -2.49 -1.56 5.53
CA ALA A 113 -2.30 -2.63 4.56
C ALA A 113 -1.75 -2.09 3.23
N ARG A 114 -2.34 -1.03 2.69
CA ARG A 114 -1.89 -0.37 1.44
C ARG A 114 -0.43 0.07 1.52
N VAL A 115 -0.02 0.70 2.62
CA VAL A 115 1.37 1.14 2.84
C VAL A 115 2.33 -0.06 2.95
N GLN A 116 1.96 -1.11 3.68
CA GLN A 116 2.79 -2.32 3.82
C GLN A 116 3.03 -3.01 2.48
N ILE A 117 1.97 -3.16 1.68
CA ILE A 117 2.05 -3.79 0.35
C ILE A 117 2.94 -2.94 -0.57
N ASN A 118 2.77 -1.61 -0.55
CA ASN A 118 3.62 -0.72 -1.32
C ASN A 118 5.10 -0.80 -0.90
N LEU A 119 5.38 -0.85 0.40
CA LEU A 119 6.74 -1.02 0.92
C LEU A 119 7.36 -2.36 0.49
N MET A 120 6.58 -3.43 0.50
CA MET A 120 7.05 -4.73 0.03
C MET A 120 7.33 -4.72 -1.48
N LYS A 121 6.47 -4.06 -2.26
CA LYS A 121 6.69 -3.81 -3.69
C LYS A 121 8.00 -3.07 -3.95
N GLU A 122 8.29 -2.03 -3.18
CA GLU A 122 9.55 -1.29 -3.32
C GLU A 122 10.77 -2.14 -2.90
N ALA A 123 10.65 -2.98 -1.86
CA ALA A 123 11.71 -3.91 -1.46
C ALA A 123 12.03 -4.95 -2.55
N VAL A 124 11.02 -5.48 -3.23
CA VAL A 124 11.21 -6.44 -4.33
C VAL A 124 11.76 -5.76 -5.59
N LYS A 125 11.26 -4.55 -5.93
CA LYS A 125 11.78 -3.78 -7.07
C LYS A 125 13.23 -3.35 -6.90
N ALA A 126 13.67 -3.11 -5.66
CA ALA A 126 15.03 -2.71 -5.34
C ALA A 126 16.03 -3.89 -5.35
N GLN A 127 15.68 -5.04 -5.93
CA GLN A 127 16.62 -6.15 -6.13
C GLN A 127 17.89 -5.67 -6.84
N GLY A 128 19.05 -6.03 -6.30
CA GLY A 128 20.36 -5.53 -6.74
C GLY A 128 20.86 -4.31 -5.97
N ASP A 129 19.99 -3.57 -5.28
CA ASP A 129 20.34 -2.47 -4.36
C ASP A 129 20.03 -2.85 -2.91
N LYS A 130 20.98 -3.52 -2.25
CA LYS A 130 20.84 -4.00 -0.86
C LYS A 130 20.43 -2.86 0.09
N ARG A 131 20.92 -1.64 -0.14
CA ARG A 131 20.62 -0.49 0.71
C ARG A 131 19.15 -0.12 0.63
N ARG A 132 18.61 0.08 -0.58
CA ARG A 132 17.19 0.41 -0.76
C ARG A 132 16.26 -0.71 -0.27
N GLN A 133 16.65 -1.98 -0.40
CA GLN A 133 15.92 -3.10 0.19
C GLN A 133 15.86 -3.01 1.72
N MET A 134 16.99 -2.69 2.38
CA MET A 134 17.03 -2.52 3.83
C MET A 134 16.18 -1.33 4.31
N GLU A 135 16.18 -0.21 3.57
CA GLU A 135 15.32 0.94 3.84
C GLU A 135 13.84 0.57 3.78
N ALA A 136 13.41 -0.10 2.70
CA ALA A 136 12.03 -0.54 2.54
C ALA A 136 11.61 -1.54 3.64
N MET A 137 12.49 -2.47 4.02
CA MET A 137 12.22 -3.45 5.09
C MET A 137 12.18 -2.80 6.49
N ALA A 138 13.02 -1.79 6.74
CA ALA A 138 12.97 -1.01 7.98
C ALA A 138 11.66 -0.23 8.09
N ASP A 139 11.29 0.47 7.01
CA ASP A 139 10.03 1.22 6.92
C ASP A 139 8.79 0.33 7.03
N PHE A 140 8.83 -0.87 6.43
CA PHE A 140 7.77 -1.88 6.61
C PHE A 140 7.58 -2.16 8.10
N GLY A 141 8.68 -2.23 8.85
CA GLY A 141 8.65 -2.44 10.28
C GLY A 141 7.99 -1.32 11.06
N LEU A 142 8.17 -0.07 10.64
CA LEU A 142 7.49 1.10 11.21
C LEU A 142 6.00 1.09 10.86
N ALA A 143 5.66 0.86 9.59
CA ALA A 143 4.27 0.79 9.12
C ALA A 143 3.50 -0.39 9.73
N SER A 144 4.18 -1.48 10.12
CA SER A 144 3.57 -2.66 10.76
C SER A 144 2.82 -2.36 12.06
N PHE A 145 3.16 -1.24 12.73
CA PHE A 145 2.48 -0.79 13.93
C PHE A 145 1.21 0.01 13.64
N GLY A 146 0.94 0.42 12.40
CA GLY A 146 -0.28 1.12 11.99
C GLY A 146 -0.62 2.36 12.82
N GLN A 147 0.40 3.14 13.21
CA GLN A 147 0.20 4.42 13.89
C GLN A 147 -0.24 5.47 12.87
N GLU A 148 -1.34 6.19 13.16
CA GLU A 148 -1.95 7.10 12.18
C GLU A 148 -0.97 8.12 11.59
N ALA A 149 -0.18 8.77 12.44
CA ALA A 149 0.81 9.76 12.01
C ALA A 149 1.88 9.16 11.08
N VAL A 150 2.34 7.94 11.37
CA VAL A 150 3.35 7.23 10.58
C VAL A 150 2.75 6.79 9.24
N ILE A 151 1.53 6.26 9.26
CA ILE A 151 0.83 5.83 8.03
C ILE A 151 0.57 7.03 7.13
N ARG A 152 0.04 8.15 7.66
CA ARG A 152 -0.13 9.40 6.90
C ARG A 152 1.19 9.93 6.34
N GLN A 153 2.28 9.86 7.11
CA GLN A 153 3.61 10.23 6.60
C GLN A 153 4.02 9.36 5.40
N PHE A 154 3.80 8.04 5.46
CA PHE A 154 4.10 7.16 4.33
C PHE A 154 3.18 7.38 3.15
N LEU A 155 1.88 7.57 3.36
CA LEU A 155 0.93 7.94 2.30
C LEU A 155 1.41 9.20 1.58
N ASN A 156 1.81 10.24 2.32
CA ASN A 156 2.33 11.48 1.74
C ASN A 156 3.64 11.25 0.98
N ARG A 157 4.58 10.49 1.57
CA ARG A 157 5.86 10.16 0.93
C ARG A 157 5.68 9.40 -0.38
N PHE A 158 4.70 8.49 -0.39
CA PHE A 158 4.36 7.70 -1.57
C PHE A 158 3.34 8.38 -2.48
N GLN A 159 2.88 9.59 -2.14
CA GLN A 159 1.79 10.29 -2.82
C GLN A 159 0.59 9.36 -3.07
N LEU A 160 0.18 8.63 -2.03
CA LEU A 160 -1.03 7.82 -2.01
C LEU A 160 -2.10 8.59 -1.24
N ILE A 161 -3.35 8.48 -1.69
CA ILE A 161 -4.48 9.09 -0.99
C ILE A 161 -4.77 8.33 0.31
N GLU A 162 -5.21 9.04 1.35
CA GLU A 162 -5.80 8.42 2.55
C GLU A 162 -7.22 7.98 2.20
N VAL A 163 -7.50 6.69 2.32
CA VAL A 163 -8.85 6.12 2.13
C VAL A 163 -9.61 6.20 3.47
N PRO A 164 -10.90 6.58 3.49
CA PRO A 164 -11.70 6.55 4.71
C PRO A 164 -11.74 5.16 5.36
N GLU A 165 -11.57 5.09 6.69
CA GLU A 165 -11.63 3.84 7.47
C GLU A 165 -13.06 3.61 7.99
N GLU A 166 -14.03 3.48 7.08
CA GLU A 166 -15.47 3.35 7.38
C GLU A 166 -15.96 1.90 7.49
N ASP A 167 -15.05 0.93 7.50
CA ASP A 167 -15.33 -0.52 7.42
C ASP A 167 -16.16 -0.94 6.17
N LEU A 168 -16.21 -0.07 5.16
CA LEU A 168 -16.80 -0.34 3.84
C LEU A 168 -15.74 -0.81 2.85
N PRO A 169 -16.08 -1.71 1.91
CA PRO A 169 -15.17 -2.07 0.83
C PRO A 169 -14.94 -0.89 -0.11
N LEU A 170 -13.78 -0.86 -0.79
CA LEU A 170 -13.41 0.26 -1.67
C LEU A 170 -14.48 0.59 -2.72
N ARG A 171 -15.16 -0.43 -3.26
CA ARG A 171 -16.23 -0.32 -4.27
C ARG A 171 -17.41 0.57 -3.85
N ASP A 172 -17.60 0.77 -2.54
CA ASP A 172 -18.72 1.55 -1.99
C ASP A 172 -18.30 2.96 -1.57
N LEU A 173 -16.99 3.29 -1.63
CA LEU A 173 -16.45 4.60 -1.24
C LEU A 173 -16.40 5.62 -2.40
N ASP A 174 -16.65 5.19 -3.63
CA ASP A 174 -16.64 6.02 -4.85
C ASP A 174 -15.40 6.96 -4.93
N LEU A 175 -14.20 6.39 -4.79
CA LEU A 175 -12.93 7.12 -4.81
C LEU A 175 -12.33 7.16 -6.22
N GLY A 176 -11.29 6.36 -6.47
CA GLY A 176 -10.63 6.31 -7.77
C GLY A 176 -11.28 5.31 -8.73
N TRP A 177 -11.19 5.56 -10.03
CA TRP A 177 -11.68 4.63 -11.05
C TRP A 177 -10.78 4.59 -12.29
N ASP A 178 -10.95 3.60 -13.14
CA ASP A 178 -10.39 3.54 -14.49
C ASP A 178 -11.30 2.72 -15.41
N ASP A 179 -11.79 3.33 -16.50
CA ASP A 179 -12.77 2.69 -17.37
C ASP A 179 -12.15 1.82 -18.47
N HIS A 180 -10.81 1.78 -18.59
CA HIS A 180 -10.13 1.00 -19.64
C HIS A 180 -8.69 0.65 -19.24
N VAL A 181 -8.48 -0.60 -18.81
CA VAL A 181 -7.16 -1.11 -18.41
C VAL A 181 -6.89 -2.50 -19.00
N HIS A 182 -5.65 -2.73 -19.42
CA HIS A 182 -5.21 -4.02 -19.95
C HIS A 182 -4.31 -4.77 -18.95
N ASP A 183 -4.49 -6.09 -18.90
CA ASP A 183 -3.58 -7.02 -18.23
C ASP A 183 -2.78 -7.83 -19.29
N PHE A 184 -2.01 -8.84 -18.87
CA PHE A 184 -1.17 -9.62 -19.80
C PHE A 184 -1.96 -10.35 -20.90
N LEU A 185 -3.25 -10.64 -20.71
CA LEU A 185 -4.04 -11.41 -21.67
C LEU A 185 -4.35 -10.58 -22.92
N SER A 186 -4.38 -9.26 -22.76
CA SER A 186 -4.48 -8.27 -23.83
C SER A 186 -3.15 -7.56 -24.04
N GLU A 187 -3.04 -6.26 -23.76
CA GLU A 187 -1.84 -5.45 -24.08
C GLU A 187 -0.91 -5.16 -22.89
N GLY A 188 -1.36 -5.49 -21.68
CA GLY A 188 -0.62 -5.27 -20.45
C GLY A 188 0.58 -6.22 -20.27
N ARG A 189 1.29 -6.03 -19.17
CA ARG A 189 2.40 -6.92 -18.75
C ARG A 189 2.18 -7.61 -17.41
N LYS A 190 1.06 -7.32 -16.76
CA LYS A 190 0.77 -7.72 -15.38
C LYS A 190 -0.41 -8.67 -15.35
N THR A 191 -0.45 -9.57 -14.37
CA THR A 191 -1.62 -10.42 -14.12
C THR A 191 -2.79 -9.60 -13.58
N PRO A 192 -4.04 -10.08 -13.72
CA PRO A 192 -5.20 -9.42 -13.11
C PRO A 192 -4.99 -9.14 -11.63
N THR A 193 -4.45 -10.11 -10.87
CA THR A 193 -4.11 -9.94 -9.46
C THR A 193 -3.12 -8.79 -9.23
N GLN A 194 -2.08 -8.66 -10.07
CA GLN A 194 -1.11 -7.57 -9.95
C GLN A 194 -1.70 -6.20 -10.29
N VAL A 195 -2.54 -6.12 -11.33
CA VAL A 195 -3.25 -4.88 -11.70
C VAL A 195 -4.15 -4.46 -10.54
N LEU A 196 -4.96 -5.38 -10.02
CA LEU A 196 -5.89 -5.07 -8.93
C LEU A 196 -5.18 -4.78 -7.60
N LEU A 197 -4.04 -5.42 -7.32
CA LEU A 197 -3.22 -5.10 -6.15
C LEU A 197 -2.65 -3.67 -6.23
N ASP A 198 -2.22 -3.24 -7.42
CA ASP A 198 -1.78 -1.86 -7.64
C ASP A 198 -2.95 -0.87 -7.51
N ALA A 199 -4.16 -1.27 -7.93
CA ALA A 199 -5.39 -0.49 -7.78
C ALA A 199 -5.78 -0.32 -6.31
N PHE A 200 -5.68 -1.39 -5.52
CA PHE A 200 -5.90 -1.38 -4.08
C PHE A 200 -4.92 -0.44 -3.37
N VAL A 201 -3.63 -0.53 -3.69
CA VAL A 201 -2.60 0.38 -3.14
C VAL A 201 -2.92 1.84 -3.47
N LYS A 202 -3.41 2.13 -4.67
CA LYS A 202 -3.85 3.48 -5.06
C LYS A 202 -5.15 3.92 -4.40
N GLY A 203 -5.99 3.00 -3.94
CA GLY A 203 -7.30 3.30 -3.35
C GLY A 203 -8.40 3.46 -4.40
N MET A 204 -8.35 2.65 -5.47
CA MET A 204 -9.36 2.66 -6.53
C MET A 204 -10.59 1.83 -6.11
N SER A 205 -11.77 2.36 -6.39
CA SER A 205 -13.07 1.77 -6.13
C SER A 205 -13.57 0.90 -7.28
N SER A 206 -13.24 1.24 -8.53
CA SER A 206 -13.66 0.46 -9.70
C SER A 206 -12.64 0.44 -10.83
N LEU A 207 -12.67 -0.62 -11.62
CA LEU A 207 -11.80 -0.80 -12.78
C LEU A 207 -12.48 -1.67 -13.85
N THR A 208 -12.32 -1.31 -15.12
CA THR A 208 -12.74 -2.15 -16.25
C THR A 208 -11.51 -2.81 -16.88
N LEU A 209 -11.42 -4.14 -16.79
CA LEU A 209 -10.38 -4.94 -17.44
C LEU A 209 -10.84 -5.33 -18.83
N VAL A 210 -10.00 -5.07 -19.83
CA VAL A 210 -10.37 -5.19 -21.24
C VAL A 210 -9.61 -6.32 -21.93
N TYR A 211 -10.37 -7.20 -22.57
CA TYR A 211 -9.90 -8.39 -23.27
C TYR A 211 -10.38 -8.42 -24.71
N SER A 212 -9.57 -8.98 -25.62
CA SER A 212 -9.98 -9.16 -27.03
C SER A 212 -10.86 -10.41 -27.26
N ASN A 213 -10.95 -11.31 -26.27
CA ASN A 213 -11.80 -12.50 -26.29
C ASN A 213 -12.04 -12.99 -24.84
N ILE A 214 -12.80 -14.08 -24.68
CA ILE A 214 -13.09 -14.71 -23.38
C ILE A 214 -12.66 -16.19 -23.32
N ASP A 215 -11.69 -16.60 -24.13
CA ASP A 215 -11.26 -18.01 -24.27
C ASP A 215 -10.39 -18.50 -23.10
N GLU A 216 -9.94 -17.61 -22.21
CA GLU A 216 -9.10 -17.93 -21.05
C GLU A 216 -9.89 -17.77 -19.73
N PRO A 217 -10.74 -18.74 -19.36
CA PRO A 217 -11.68 -18.58 -18.26
C PRO A 217 -11.02 -18.40 -16.89
N MET A 218 -9.82 -18.98 -16.71
CA MET A 218 -9.05 -18.87 -15.46
C MET A 218 -8.56 -17.44 -15.20
N VAL A 219 -8.25 -16.67 -16.24
CA VAL A 219 -7.78 -15.28 -16.09
C VAL A 219 -8.94 -14.35 -15.73
N ILE A 220 -10.10 -14.54 -16.36
CA ILE A 220 -11.32 -13.78 -16.02
C ILE A 220 -11.80 -14.16 -14.61
N HIS A 221 -11.71 -15.43 -14.23
CA HIS A 221 -11.94 -15.88 -12.86
C HIS A 221 -11.01 -15.14 -11.89
N GLU A 222 -9.71 -15.11 -12.17
CA GLU A 222 -8.72 -14.39 -11.38
C GLU A 222 -9.07 -12.90 -11.23
N ALA A 223 -9.43 -12.22 -12.32
CA ALA A 223 -9.82 -10.81 -12.32
C ALA A 223 -11.00 -10.52 -11.38
N LEU A 224 -12.11 -11.24 -11.55
CA LEU A 224 -13.33 -11.01 -10.78
C LEU A 224 -13.13 -11.38 -9.30
N THR A 225 -12.47 -12.51 -9.02
CA THR A 225 -12.24 -12.98 -7.65
C THR A 225 -11.21 -12.11 -6.91
N ALA A 226 -10.15 -11.64 -7.58
CA ALA A 226 -9.23 -10.68 -6.97
C ALA A 226 -9.92 -9.34 -6.66
N GLY A 227 -10.81 -8.88 -7.54
CA GLY A 227 -11.65 -7.70 -7.31
C GLY A 227 -12.51 -7.86 -6.06
N GLN A 228 -13.16 -9.02 -5.91
CA GLN A 228 -13.94 -9.34 -4.71
C GLN A 228 -13.10 -9.30 -3.44
N LEU A 229 -11.93 -9.97 -3.43
CA LEU A 229 -11.02 -10.04 -2.29
C LEU A 229 -10.50 -8.65 -1.86
N LEU A 230 -10.18 -7.79 -2.84
CA LEU A 230 -9.68 -6.43 -2.60
C LEU A 230 -10.78 -5.40 -2.35
N GLY A 231 -12.04 -5.81 -2.49
CA GLY A 231 -13.20 -4.92 -2.34
C GLY A 231 -13.34 -3.92 -3.48
N ILE A 232 -12.81 -4.18 -4.67
CA ILE A 232 -12.86 -3.30 -5.86
C ILE A 232 -13.94 -3.81 -6.82
N ARG A 233 -14.75 -2.92 -7.40
CA ARG A 233 -15.71 -3.28 -8.46
C ARG A 233 -14.95 -3.50 -9.77
N VAL A 234 -14.95 -4.73 -10.26
CA VAL A 234 -14.27 -5.10 -11.51
C VAL A 234 -15.30 -5.40 -12.58
N GLN A 235 -15.22 -4.70 -13.72
CA GLN A 235 -16.02 -4.98 -14.91
C GLN A 235 -15.13 -5.58 -16.00
N ILE A 236 -15.72 -6.44 -16.84
CA ILE A 236 -15.01 -7.10 -17.93
C ILE A 236 -15.49 -6.47 -19.24
N GLY A 237 -14.57 -5.85 -19.99
CA GLY A 237 -14.81 -5.32 -21.32
C GLY A 237 -14.31 -6.27 -22.40
N ILE A 238 -15.11 -6.48 -23.44
CA ILE A 238 -14.71 -7.24 -24.63
C ILE A 238 -14.48 -6.27 -25.77
N GLU A 239 -13.22 -6.08 -26.15
CA GLU A 239 -12.79 -5.17 -27.21
C GLU A 239 -12.91 -5.82 -28.60
N PHE A 240 -13.46 -5.06 -29.55
CA PHE A 240 -13.56 -5.48 -30.94
C PHE A 240 -13.49 -4.29 -31.90
N SER A 241 -13.10 -4.55 -33.14
CA SER A 241 -13.07 -3.54 -34.21
C SER A 241 -14.11 -3.82 -35.27
N VAL A 242 -14.60 -2.80 -35.99
CA VAL A 242 -15.53 -2.94 -37.13
C VAL A 242 -14.95 -2.24 -38.37
N GLY A 243 -15.09 -2.89 -39.53
CA GLY A 243 -14.76 -2.45 -40.88
C GLY A 243 -13.31 -2.71 -41.33
N ARG A 244 -12.89 -1.96 -42.37
CA ARG A 244 -11.67 -2.23 -43.14
C ARG A 244 -10.41 -1.65 -42.51
N SER A 245 -9.29 -2.31 -42.80
CA SER A 245 -7.91 -1.90 -42.49
C SER A 245 -7.69 -0.40 -42.76
N GLY A 246 -6.98 0.29 -41.86
CA GLY A 246 -6.71 1.73 -41.94
C GLY A 246 -7.89 2.66 -41.61
N ALA A 247 -9.12 2.14 -41.61
CA ALA A 247 -10.33 2.88 -41.26
C ALA A 247 -11.22 2.05 -40.32
N ARG A 248 -10.63 1.35 -39.36
CA ARG A 248 -11.39 0.55 -38.38
C ARG A 248 -11.92 1.44 -37.26
N ARG A 249 -13.08 1.07 -36.73
CA ARG A 249 -13.67 1.68 -35.53
C ARG A 249 -13.59 0.69 -34.39
N HIS A 250 -13.16 1.16 -33.23
CA HIS A 250 -12.92 0.32 -32.07
C HIS A 250 -14.06 0.47 -31.06
N TYR A 251 -14.53 -0.65 -30.53
CA TYR A 251 -15.63 -0.74 -29.60
C TYR A 251 -15.27 -1.66 -28.45
N MET A 252 -15.95 -1.46 -27.34
CA MET A 252 -15.92 -2.35 -26.19
C MET A 252 -17.35 -2.68 -25.77
N TYR A 253 -17.67 -3.96 -25.71
CA TYR A 253 -18.89 -4.46 -25.10
C TYR A 253 -18.61 -4.79 -23.63
N VAL A 254 -19.28 -4.10 -22.72
CA VAL A 254 -19.23 -4.39 -21.28
C VAL A 254 -20.56 -5.06 -20.91
N PRO A 255 -20.58 -6.37 -20.59
CA PRO A 255 -21.78 -7.07 -20.16
C PRO A 255 -22.39 -6.45 -18.89
N PRO A 256 -23.63 -6.81 -18.52
CA PRO A 256 -24.22 -6.43 -17.24
C PRO A 256 -23.29 -6.75 -16.05
N ASP A 257 -23.40 -5.94 -14.99
CA ASP A 257 -22.61 -6.15 -13.77
C ASP A 257 -23.02 -7.48 -13.12
N MET A 258 -22.04 -8.33 -12.81
CA MET A 258 -22.28 -9.68 -12.30
C MET A 258 -21.52 -9.89 -11.00
N GLU A 259 -22.09 -10.70 -10.11
CA GLU A 259 -21.54 -10.88 -8.77
C GLU A 259 -20.20 -11.61 -8.79
N ASP A 260 -20.11 -12.71 -9.52
CA ASP A 260 -18.94 -13.57 -9.60
C ASP A 260 -18.65 -14.08 -11.02
N SER A 261 -17.52 -14.76 -11.17
CA SER A 261 -17.10 -15.35 -12.45
C SER A 261 -18.02 -16.46 -12.96
N ARG A 262 -18.75 -17.16 -12.08
CA ARG A 262 -19.71 -18.19 -12.50
C ARG A 262 -20.92 -17.56 -13.18
N ALA A 263 -21.46 -16.49 -12.60
CA ALA A 263 -22.52 -15.70 -13.21
C ALA A 263 -22.07 -15.10 -14.56
N PHE A 264 -20.80 -14.68 -14.65
CA PHE A 264 -20.20 -14.23 -15.90
C PHE A 264 -20.24 -15.27 -17.02
N PHE A 265 -19.71 -16.47 -16.78
CA PHE A 265 -19.73 -17.50 -17.81
C PHE A 265 -21.14 -18.06 -18.09
N ALA A 266 -22.00 -18.13 -17.08
CA ALA A 266 -23.40 -18.51 -17.26
C ALA A 266 -24.13 -17.56 -18.22
N PHE A 267 -23.89 -16.25 -18.12
CA PHE A 267 -24.51 -15.27 -19.02
C PHE A 267 -24.25 -15.56 -20.51
N PHE A 268 -23.00 -15.91 -20.87
CA PHE A 268 -22.63 -16.27 -22.24
C PHE A 268 -23.11 -17.67 -22.62
N ALA A 269 -23.05 -18.64 -21.70
CA ALA A 269 -23.49 -20.02 -21.94
C ALA A 269 -25.01 -20.08 -22.22
N ASP A 270 -25.82 -19.40 -21.42
CA ASP A 270 -27.28 -19.33 -21.56
C ASP A 270 -27.70 -18.65 -22.87
N ARG A 271 -26.82 -17.85 -23.47
CA ARG A 271 -27.05 -17.06 -24.70
C ARG A 271 -26.09 -17.45 -25.83
N HIS A 272 -25.60 -18.69 -25.82
CA HIS A 272 -24.54 -19.11 -26.73
C HIS A 272 -24.91 -18.91 -28.21
N GLU A 273 -26.16 -19.17 -28.61
CA GLU A 273 -26.62 -18.98 -30.00
C GLU A 273 -26.48 -17.53 -30.47
N VAL A 274 -26.74 -16.58 -29.58
CA VAL A 274 -26.67 -15.14 -29.87
C VAL A 274 -25.23 -14.66 -29.93
N PHE A 275 -24.38 -15.12 -29.00
CA PHE A 275 -22.98 -14.70 -28.92
C PHE A 275 -22.04 -15.48 -29.86
N ALA A 276 -22.44 -16.63 -30.40
CA ALA A 276 -21.57 -17.47 -31.24
C ALA A 276 -20.98 -16.71 -32.44
N PRO A 277 -21.74 -15.94 -33.25
CA PRO A 277 -21.18 -15.16 -34.35
C PRO A 277 -20.18 -14.10 -33.89
N PHE A 278 -20.47 -13.44 -32.76
CA PHE A 278 -19.57 -12.45 -32.16
C PHE A 278 -18.27 -13.10 -31.70
N LEU A 279 -18.33 -14.15 -30.89
CA LEU A 279 -17.14 -14.84 -30.38
C LEU A 279 -16.30 -15.47 -31.50
N GLN A 280 -16.94 -15.99 -32.56
CA GLN A 280 -16.23 -16.50 -33.73
C GLN A 280 -15.53 -15.37 -34.51
N GLY A 281 -16.18 -14.21 -34.69
CA GLY A 281 -15.57 -13.05 -35.32
C GLY A 281 -14.36 -12.51 -34.54
N LEU A 282 -14.41 -12.52 -33.20
CA LEU A 282 -13.26 -12.17 -32.35
C LEU A 282 -12.07 -13.11 -32.60
N LYS A 283 -12.32 -14.43 -32.70
CA LYS A 283 -11.28 -15.43 -33.02
C LYS A 283 -10.66 -15.19 -34.39
N ARG A 284 -11.49 -14.96 -35.40
CA ARG A 284 -11.02 -14.68 -36.77
C ARG A 284 -10.22 -13.38 -36.85
N ASN A 285 -10.65 -12.34 -36.14
CA ASN A 285 -9.89 -11.08 -36.02
C ASN A 285 -8.50 -11.30 -35.40
N ALA A 286 -8.39 -12.19 -34.43
CA ALA A 286 -7.11 -12.56 -33.84
C ALA A 286 -6.18 -13.29 -34.80
N GLU A 287 -6.72 -14.24 -35.58
CA GLU A 287 -5.98 -14.94 -36.63
C GLU A 287 -5.47 -13.97 -37.70
N ASN A 288 -6.34 -13.05 -38.14
CA ASN A 288 -5.99 -12.02 -39.11
C ASN A 288 -4.90 -11.08 -38.58
N ARG A 289 -5.00 -10.66 -37.32
CA ARG A 289 -3.96 -9.89 -36.63
C ARG A 289 -2.63 -10.65 -36.62
N ARG A 290 -2.64 -11.94 -36.29
CA ARG A 290 -1.43 -12.79 -36.27
C ARG A 290 -0.74 -12.87 -37.62
N LYS A 291 -1.50 -12.99 -38.72
CA LYS A 291 -0.96 -12.95 -40.08
C LYS A 291 -0.32 -11.59 -40.41
N SER A 292 -1.01 -10.50 -40.05
CA SER A 292 -0.50 -9.13 -40.20
C SER A 292 0.83 -8.92 -39.45
N MET A 293 0.94 -9.41 -38.22
CA MET A 293 2.18 -9.33 -37.44
C MET A 293 3.34 -10.13 -38.06
N ALA A 294 3.07 -11.31 -38.63
CA ALA A 294 4.08 -12.09 -39.34
C ALA A 294 4.65 -11.33 -40.54
N ALA A 295 3.78 -10.69 -41.32
CA ALA A 295 4.20 -9.85 -42.46
C ALA A 295 5.03 -8.63 -42.01
N ALA A 296 4.66 -8.00 -40.89
CA ALA A 296 5.42 -6.89 -40.32
C ALA A 296 6.83 -7.31 -39.88
N LEU A 297 6.98 -8.48 -39.25
CA LEU A 297 8.30 -9.04 -38.88
C LEU A 297 9.15 -9.40 -40.10
N GLU A 298 8.54 -9.98 -41.14
CA GLU A 298 9.23 -10.28 -42.39
C GLU A 298 9.79 -9.00 -43.04
N ARG A 299 8.98 -7.93 -43.06
CA ARG A 299 9.41 -6.62 -43.55
C ARG A 299 10.53 -6.02 -42.70
N PHE A 300 10.45 -6.12 -41.38
CA PHE A 300 11.55 -5.70 -40.50
C PHE A 300 12.85 -6.45 -40.82
N ASN A 301 12.77 -7.77 -40.98
CA ASN A 301 13.93 -8.63 -41.22
C ASN A 301 14.61 -8.40 -42.58
N THR A 302 13.84 -7.97 -43.59
CA THR A 302 14.31 -7.74 -44.96
C THR A 302 14.77 -6.29 -45.19
N VAL A 303 14.14 -5.30 -44.53
CA VAL A 303 14.42 -3.87 -44.76
C VAL A 303 15.24 -3.23 -43.64
N GLN A 304 14.81 -3.35 -42.38
CA GLN A 304 15.40 -2.60 -41.27
C GLN A 304 16.58 -3.34 -40.62
N ARG A 305 16.47 -4.66 -40.44
CA ARG A 305 17.53 -5.49 -39.84
C ARG A 305 18.87 -5.39 -40.58
N PRO A 306 18.96 -5.42 -41.93
CA PRO A 306 20.24 -5.24 -42.63
C PRO A 306 20.89 -3.88 -42.35
N LYS A 307 20.09 -2.81 -42.23
CA LYS A 307 20.58 -1.47 -41.86
C LYS A 307 21.13 -1.44 -40.44
N LEU A 308 20.42 -2.06 -39.49
CA LEU A 308 20.85 -2.17 -38.08
C LEU A 308 22.12 -3.00 -37.89
N ASN A 309 22.40 -3.92 -38.81
CA ASN A 309 23.58 -4.77 -38.81
C ASN A 309 24.75 -4.22 -39.64
N ALA A 310 24.59 -3.05 -40.27
CA ALA A 310 25.67 -2.43 -41.02
C ALA A 310 26.90 -2.21 -40.11
N GLY A 311 28.07 -2.69 -40.53
CA GLY A 311 29.31 -2.62 -39.76
C GLY A 311 29.55 -3.77 -38.77
N TYR A 312 28.61 -4.71 -38.61
CA TYR A 312 28.74 -5.86 -37.72
C TYR A 312 28.62 -7.19 -38.48
N PRO A 313 29.61 -8.11 -38.42
CA PRO A 313 29.52 -9.40 -39.08
C PRO A 313 28.59 -10.37 -38.34
N PRO A 314 27.99 -11.38 -39.01
CA PRO A 314 27.02 -12.31 -38.38
C PRO A 314 27.52 -13.09 -37.16
N GLN A 315 28.83 -13.27 -37.01
CA GLN A 315 29.42 -13.96 -35.85
C GLN A 315 29.67 -13.02 -34.65
N SER A 316 29.49 -11.71 -34.82
CA SER A 316 29.69 -10.75 -33.75
C SER A 316 28.55 -10.81 -32.73
N PRO A 317 28.82 -10.72 -31.42
CA PRO A 317 27.78 -10.57 -30.39
C PRO A 317 27.00 -9.24 -30.52
N CYS A 318 27.46 -8.32 -31.38
CA CYS A 318 26.80 -7.07 -31.72
C CYS A 318 25.88 -7.18 -32.96
N TRP A 319 25.73 -8.38 -33.54
CA TRP A 319 24.87 -8.63 -34.69
C TRP A 319 23.48 -9.12 -34.28
N LEU A 320 22.44 -8.57 -34.91
CA LEU A 320 21.04 -8.92 -34.65
C LEU A 320 20.57 -10.10 -35.53
N PRO A 321 20.23 -11.27 -34.95
CA PRO A 321 19.62 -12.36 -35.68
C PRO A 321 18.23 -12.02 -36.24
N PRO A 322 17.73 -12.78 -37.25
CA PRO A 322 16.35 -12.65 -37.70
C PRO A 322 15.38 -12.80 -36.54
N VAL A 323 14.34 -11.97 -36.52
CA VAL A 323 13.28 -12.01 -35.51
C VAL A 323 12.13 -12.85 -36.04
N THR A 324 11.74 -13.89 -35.33
CA THR A 324 10.77 -14.89 -35.82
C THR A 324 9.43 -14.81 -35.09
N MET A 325 8.39 -15.45 -35.65
CA MET A 325 7.12 -15.64 -34.94
C MET A 325 7.27 -16.52 -33.70
N GLU A 326 8.25 -17.43 -33.68
CA GLU A 326 8.55 -18.23 -32.48
C GLU A 326 9.10 -17.35 -31.34
N ASP A 327 9.91 -16.33 -31.67
CA ASP A 327 10.35 -15.34 -30.68
C ASP A 327 9.16 -14.54 -30.13
N LEU A 328 8.16 -14.24 -30.97
CA LEU A 328 6.92 -13.59 -30.54
C LEU A 328 6.10 -14.49 -29.61
N ASP A 329 5.96 -15.77 -29.93
CA ASP A 329 5.22 -16.73 -29.10
C ASP A 329 5.89 -16.93 -27.73
N ARG A 330 7.22 -16.80 -27.63
CA ARG A 330 7.92 -16.85 -26.34
C ARG A 330 7.64 -15.63 -25.46
N VAL A 331 7.34 -14.47 -26.06
CA VAL A 331 6.99 -13.24 -25.35
C VAL A 331 5.52 -13.25 -24.93
N VAL A 332 4.64 -13.81 -25.76
CA VAL A 332 3.22 -13.96 -25.47
C VAL A 332 3.03 -15.16 -24.54
N VAL A 333 3.19 -14.93 -23.23
CA VAL A 333 3.04 -15.96 -22.19
C VAL A 333 1.68 -16.67 -22.29
N SER A 334 0.64 -15.91 -22.62
CA SER A 334 -0.73 -16.38 -22.80
C SER A 334 -1.59 -15.27 -23.40
N GLY A 335 -2.66 -15.62 -24.11
CA GLY A 335 -3.50 -14.67 -24.82
C GLY A 335 -3.07 -14.44 -26.26
N GLN A 336 -3.59 -13.37 -26.86
CA GLN A 336 -3.38 -13.08 -28.27
C GLN A 336 -2.18 -12.15 -28.47
N ALA A 337 -1.33 -12.47 -29.45
CA ALA A 337 -0.30 -11.56 -29.90
C ALA A 337 -0.92 -10.23 -30.36
N ASN A 338 -0.23 -9.12 -30.12
CA ASN A 338 -0.67 -7.77 -30.49
C ASN A 338 0.54 -6.92 -30.89
N ARG A 339 0.28 -5.68 -31.29
CA ARG A 339 1.32 -4.74 -31.76
C ARG A 339 2.36 -4.45 -30.67
N VAL A 340 1.94 -4.39 -29.40
CA VAL A 340 2.82 -4.15 -28.25
C VAL A 340 3.82 -5.29 -28.07
N HIS A 341 3.40 -6.54 -28.33
CA HIS A 341 4.28 -7.71 -28.27
C HIS A 341 5.40 -7.68 -29.32
N LEU A 342 5.16 -7.11 -30.51
CA LEU A 342 6.23 -6.93 -31.51
C LEU A 342 7.35 -6.02 -30.98
N GLY A 343 6.99 -4.91 -30.33
CA GLY A 343 7.96 -4.02 -29.68
C GLY A 343 8.76 -4.70 -28.58
N GLU A 344 8.12 -5.59 -27.81
CA GLU A 344 8.76 -6.35 -26.74
C GLU A 344 9.77 -7.38 -27.28
N VAL A 345 9.42 -8.10 -28.35
CA VAL A 345 10.36 -9.02 -29.02
C VAL A 345 11.58 -8.25 -29.53
N LEU A 346 11.36 -7.11 -30.18
CA LEU A 346 12.44 -6.24 -30.62
C LEU A 346 13.28 -5.78 -29.44
N TYR A 347 12.66 -5.34 -28.35
CA TYR A 347 13.36 -4.91 -27.14
C TYR A 347 14.22 -6.02 -26.54
N GLN A 348 13.72 -7.25 -26.39
CA GLN A 348 14.50 -8.36 -25.84
C GLN A 348 15.75 -8.66 -26.67
N LYS A 349 15.61 -8.71 -28.01
CA LYS A 349 16.74 -8.99 -28.91
C LYS A 349 17.72 -7.81 -29.01
N LEU A 350 17.19 -6.60 -29.19
CA LEU A 350 18.00 -5.39 -29.36
C LEU A 350 18.67 -4.98 -28.06
N LYS A 351 18.08 -5.25 -26.90
CA LYS A 351 18.67 -4.85 -25.63
C LYS A 351 20.03 -5.48 -25.42
N GLU A 352 20.15 -6.78 -25.63
CA GLU A 352 21.42 -7.50 -25.52
C GLU A 352 22.43 -7.00 -26.57
N VAL A 353 21.98 -6.85 -27.82
CA VAL A 353 22.83 -6.38 -28.92
C VAL A 353 23.38 -4.97 -28.67
N PHE A 354 22.52 -4.02 -28.27
CA PHE A 354 22.94 -2.65 -27.97
C PHE A 354 23.80 -2.57 -26.71
N HIS A 355 23.53 -3.40 -25.69
CA HIS A 355 24.41 -3.49 -24.53
C HIS A 355 25.83 -3.90 -24.93
N ASN A 356 25.96 -4.95 -25.75
CA ASN A 356 27.25 -5.41 -26.27
C ASN A 356 27.96 -4.33 -27.08
N ARG A 357 27.23 -3.57 -27.92
CA ARG A 357 27.77 -2.43 -28.67
C ARG A 357 28.27 -1.30 -27.77
N VAL A 358 27.54 -0.99 -26.68
CA VAL A 358 27.98 0.00 -25.68
C VAL A 358 29.28 -0.43 -25.02
N LEU A 359 29.39 -1.70 -24.62
CA LEU A 359 30.60 -2.24 -23.98
C LEU A 359 31.80 -2.26 -24.95
N GLU A 360 31.58 -2.65 -26.20
CA GLU A 360 32.61 -2.62 -27.25
C GLU A 360 33.14 -1.19 -27.46
N LEU A 361 32.25 -0.22 -27.66
CA LEU A 361 32.62 1.18 -27.85
C LEU A 361 33.26 1.80 -26.60
N LYS A 362 32.83 1.39 -25.40
CA LYS A 362 33.46 1.82 -24.14
C LYS A 362 34.93 1.37 -24.08
N ALA A 363 35.20 0.12 -24.43
CA ALA A 363 36.57 -0.40 -24.50
C ALA A 363 37.42 0.39 -25.51
N GLN A 364 36.85 0.67 -26.69
CA GLN A 364 37.52 1.47 -27.71
C GLN A 364 37.79 2.91 -27.23
N VAL A 365 36.83 3.59 -26.59
CA VAL A 365 37.02 4.93 -26.02
C VAL A 365 38.10 4.93 -24.94
N SER A 366 38.14 3.90 -24.09
CA SER A 366 39.16 3.79 -23.05
C SER A 366 40.56 3.68 -23.66
N ALA A 367 40.74 2.81 -24.67
CA ALA A 367 42.00 2.67 -25.39
C ALA A 367 42.36 3.95 -26.19
N ALA A 368 41.37 4.59 -26.81
CA ALA A 368 41.56 5.81 -27.57
C ALA A 368 42.04 6.96 -26.67
N ARG A 369 41.56 7.06 -25.43
CA ARG A 369 42.00 8.11 -24.49
C ARG A 369 43.49 8.01 -24.22
N GLU A 370 43.99 6.80 -24.03
CA GLU A 370 45.41 6.54 -23.87
C GLU A 370 46.19 6.86 -25.16
N ARG A 371 45.69 6.44 -26.33
CA ARG A 371 46.32 6.76 -27.64
C ARG A 371 46.37 8.26 -27.93
N PHE A 372 45.33 9.01 -27.56
CA PHE A 372 45.29 10.47 -27.66
C PHE A 372 46.32 11.13 -26.74
N HIS A 373 46.44 10.66 -25.49
CA HIS A 373 47.49 11.15 -24.58
C HIS A 373 48.90 10.87 -25.07
N ARG A 374 49.11 9.78 -25.81
CA ARG A 374 50.38 9.44 -26.46
C ARG A 374 50.60 10.15 -27.81
N GLY A 375 49.67 11.01 -28.26
CA GLY A 375 49.75 11.74 -29.52
C GLY A 375 49.51 10.89 -30.77
N ILE A 376 48.99 9.67 -30.64
CA ILE A 376 48.70 8.77 -31.78
C ILE A 376 47.37 9.14 -32.43
N TYR A 377 46.36 9.50 -31.64
CA TYR A 377 45.05 9.93 -32.14
C TYR A 377 44.96 11.45 -32.20
N SER A 378 44.31 11.95 -33.24
CA SER A 378 43.90 13.35 -33.36
C SER A 378 42.69 13.68 -32.48
N GLU A 379 42.44 14.97 -32.27
CA GLU A 379 41.24 15.44 -31.56
C GLU A 379 39.95 15.06 -32.30
N TRP A 380 39.98 15.04 -33.63
CA TRP A 380 38.85 14.67 -34.48
C TRP A 380 38.46 13.19 -34.30
N GLU A 381 39.43 12.27 -34.34
CA GLU A 381 39.19 10.84 -34.12
C GLU A 381 38.65 10.56 -32.71
N MET A 382 39.21 11.22 -31.70
CA MET A 382 38.73 11.14 -30.32
C MET A 382 37.28 11.61 -30.20
N LYS A 383 36.96 12.78 -30.76
CA LYS A 383 35.60 13.34 -30.74
C LYS A 383 34.60 12.44 -31.45
N ASN A 384 34.95 11.89 -32.62
CA ASN A 384 34.08 10.98 -33.36
C ASN A 384 33.77 9.71 -32.59
N LEU A 385 34.79 9.06 -32.00
CA LEU A 385 34.58 7.84 -31.24
C LEU A 385 33.76 8.09 -29.96
N LEU A 386 34.01 9.23 -29.29
CA LEU A 386 33.20 9.65 -28.14
C LEU A 386 31.74 9.91 -28.54
N ALA A 387 31.49 10.55 -29.67
CA ALA A 387 30.15 10.81 -30.17
C ALA A 387 29.41 9.51 -30.52
N GLN A 388 30.08 8.54 -31.15
CA GLN A 388 29.51 7.22 -31.43
C GLN A 388 29.17 6.47 -30.13
N TYR A 389 30.10 6.43 -29.17
CA TYR A 389 29.85 5.83 -27.86
C TYR A 389 28.65 6.48 -27.14
N GLN A 390 28.58 7.82 -27.13
CA GLN A 390 27.48 8.55 -26.50
C GLN A 390 26.15 8.29 -27.18
N SER A 391 26.11 8.28 -28.52
CA SER A 391 24.88 8.01 -29.29
C SER A 391 24.35 6.59 -29.05
N VAL A 392 25.21 5.57 -29.12
CA VAL A 392 24.81 4.17 -28.88
C VAL A 392 24.41 3.97 -27.42
N ARG A 393 25.11 4.61 -26.48
CA ARG A 393 24.76 4.57 -25.07
C ARG A 393 23.40 5.23 -24.81
N GLU A 394 23.14 6.39 -25.40
CA GLU A 394 21.85 7.08 -25.26
C GLU A 394 20.71 6.23 -25.85
N GLN A 395 20.93 5.63 -27.02
CA GLN A 395 19.96 4.71 -27.62
C GLN A 395 19.69 3.50 -26.70
N TYR A 396 20.73 2.86 -26.16
CA TYR A 396 20.58 1.78 -25.21
C TYR A 396 19.88 2.22 -23.91
N GLU A 397 20.26 3.35 -23.33
CA GLU A 397 19.68 3.84 -22.08
C GLU A 397 18.20 4.18 -22.23
N THR A 398 17.77 4.71 -23.39
CA THR A 398 16.41 5.23 -23.60
C THR A 398 15.48 4.28 -24.35
N MET A 399 15.99 3.21 -24.97
CA MET A 399 15.15 2.25 -25.68
C MET A 399 14.14 1.58 -24.73
N HIS A 400 12.93 1.40 -25.27
CA HIS A 400 11.81 0.74 -24.61
C HIS A 400 10.92 0.12 -25.71
N PRO A 401 10.05 -0.85 -25.37
CA PRO A 401 9.29 -1.61 -26.36
C PRO A 401 8.50 -0.77 -27.37
N TRP A 402 7.77 0.25 -26.89
CA TRP A 402 6.95 1.10 -27.77
C TRP A 402 7.80 1.95 -28.73
N GLY A 403 8.86 2.61 -28.25
CA GLY A 403 9.76 3.39 -29.11
C GLY A 403 10.40 2.55 -30.21
N LEU A 404 10.81 1.31 -29.90
CA LEU A 404 11.36 0.38 -30.90
C LEU A 404 10.31 -0.06 -31.92
N PHE A 405 9.09 -0.34 -31.47
CA PHE A 405 7.98 -0.64 -32.36
C PHE A 405 7.72 0.53 -33.32
N SER A 406 7.49 1.74 -32.80
CA SER A 406 7.19 2.93 -33.59
C SER A 406 8.31 3.32 -34.55
N GLN A 407 9.57 3.04 -34.19
CA GLN A 407 10.73 3.37 -35.02
C GLN A 407 10.98 2.36 -36.14
N TYR A 408 10.76 1.06 -35.90
CA TYR A 408 11.22 -0.01 -36.80
C TYR A 408 10.11 -0.87 -37.40
N ILE A 409 8.92 -0.91 -36.79
CA ILE A 409 7.78 -1.65 -37.30
C ILE A 409 6.84 -0.69 -38.02
N GLU A 410 6.88 -0.75 -39.34
CA GLU A 410 5.96 -0.01 -40.19
C GLU A 410 4.74 -0.90 -40.52
N ILE A 411 3.63 -0.65 -39.81
CA ILE A 411 2.31 -1.19 -40.17
C ILE A 411 1.67 -0.21 -41.15
N GLY A 412 1.99 -0.31 -42.44
CA GLY A 412 1.27 0.42 -43.49
C GLY A 412 -0.15 -0.13 -43.72
N GLU A 413 -0.91 0.44 -44.65
CA GLU A 413 -2.25 -0.08 -45.06
C GLU A 413 -2.21 -1.57 -45.46
N ALA A 414 -1.10 -2.02 -46.06
CA ALA A 414 -0.87 -3.42 -46.44
C ALA A 414 -0.54 -4.35 -45.26
N GLY A 415 -0.23 -3.80 -44.09
CA GLY A 415 0.13 -4.53 -42.87
C GLY A 415 -0.95 -4.53 -41.79
N ASP A 416 -2.02 -3.75 -41.92
CA ASP A 416 -3.16 -3.80 -41.01
C ASP A 416 -4.26 -4.74 -41.54
N TYR A 417 -5.09 -5.30 -40.66
CA TYR A 417 -6.04 -6.36 -41.01
C TYR A 417 -7.49 -5.87 -41.05
N ASP A 418 -8.30 -6.46 -41.94
CA ASP A 418 -9.74 -6.24 -41.98
C ASP A 418 -10.44 -6.94 -40.81
N SER A 419 -11.40 -6.24 -40.19
CA SER A 419 -12.28 -6.88 -39.23
C SER A 419 -13.25 -7.83 -39.93
N ASP A 420 -13.51 -8.97 -39.31
CA ASP A 420 -14.58 -9.89 -39.68
C ASP A 420 -15.97 -9.24 -39.53
N PHE A 421 -16.07 -8.21 -38.68
CA PHE A 421 -17.26 -7.38 -38.56
C PHE A 421 -17.18 -6.22 -39.57
N LEU A 422 -17.98 -6.28 -40.63
CA LEU A 422 -17.95 -5.28 -41.70
C LEU A 422 -18.83 -4.05 -41.42
N ASP A 423 -19.97 -4.22 -40.75
CA ASP A 423 -20.96 -3.17 -40.47
C ASP A 423 -21.34 -3.19 -38.98
N GLU A 424 -21.54 -2.01 -38.41
CA GLU A 424 -21.88 -1.85 -36.99
C GLU A 424 -23.29 -2.34 -36.67
N ARG A 425 -24.27 -2.13 -37.54
CA ARG A 425 -25.70 -2.25 -37.18
C ARG A 425 -26.07 -3.67 -36.74
N PRO A 426 -25.82 -4.74 -37.52
CA PRO A 426 -26.20 -6.09 -37.12
C PRO A 426 -25.56 -6.52 -35.81
N LEU A 427 -24.29 -6.14 -35.63
CA LEU A 427 -23.50 -6.51 -34.46
C LEU A 427 -23.93 -5.74 -33.21
N LEU A 428 -23.95 -4.41 -33.29
CA LEU A 428 -24.26 -3.57 -32.14
C LEU A 428 -25.74 -3.73 -31.71
N ASP A 429 -26.67 -3.93 -32.66
CA ASP A 429 -28.08 -4.22 -32.33
C ASP A 429 -28.23 -5.52 -31.56
N THR A 430 -27.47 -6.55 -31.96
CA THR A 430 -27.46 -7.85 -31.26
C THR A 430 -26.92 -7.71 -29.84
N LEU A 431 -25.77 -7.02 -29.69
CA LEU A 431 -25.09 -6.87 -28.41
C LEU A 431 -25.87 -5.99 -27.43
N ILE A 432 -26.40 -4.85 -27.87
CA ILE A 432 -27.17 -3.94 -27.00
C ILE A 432 -28.46 -4.60 -26.52
N ALA A 433 -29.08 -5.46 -27.33
CA ALA A 433 -30.28 -6.21 -26.97
C ALA A 433 -30.03 -7.25 -25.86
N GLN A 434 -28.79 -7.70 -25.65
CA GLN A 434 -28.45 -8.63 -24.56
C GLN A 434 -28.30 -7.94 -23.20
N GLY A 435 -28.46 -6.61 -23.17
CA GLY A 435 -28.13 -5.78 -22.01
C GLY A 435 -26.63 -5.49 -21.91
N GLY A 436 -26.27 -4.63 -20.97
CA GLY A 436 -24.90 -4.12 -20.83
C GLY A 436 -24.69 -2.79 -21.56
N LYS A 437 -23.44 -2.50 -21.89
CA LYS A 437 -23.02 -1.22 -22.45
C LYS A 437 -22.17 -1.45 -23.69
N ILE A 438 -22.46 -0.68 -24.73
CA ILE A 438 -21.56 -0.52 -25.88
C ILE A 438 -20.81 0.80 -25.68
N VAL A 439 -19.50 0.69 -25.53
CA VAL A 439 -18.57 1.80 -25.40
C VAL A 439 -17.87 1.97 -26.74
N TRP A 440 -17.92 3.17 -27.30
CA TRP A 440 -17.09 3.51 -28.45
C TRP A 440 -15.75 4.06 -27.94
N ILE A 441 -14.66 3.35 -28.25
CA ILE A 441 -13.31 3.63 -27.75
C ILE A 441 -12.43 4.18 -28.87
N HIS A 442 -11.40 4.95 -28.50
CA HIS A 442 -10.50 5.65 -29.44
C HIS A 442 -11.22 6.38 -30.59
N PRO A 443 -12.31 7.15 -30.33
CA PRO A 443 -13.20 7.66 -31.37
C PRO A 443 -12.52 8.56 -32.40
N LEU A 444 -11.44 9.24 -32.00
CA LEU A 444 -10.72 10.18 -32.86
C LEU A 444 -9.75 9.50 -33.84
N GLU A 445 -9.57 8.16 -33.80
CA GLU A 445 -8.71 7.44 -34.75
C GLU A 445 -9.14 7.64 -36.21
N ILE A 446 -10.45 7.79 -36.44
CA ILE A 446 -11.01 8.06 -37.77
C ILE A 446 -11.02 9.56 -38.13
N GLY A 447 -10.48 10.42 -37.26
CA GLY A 447 -10.47 11.88 -37.42
C GLY A 447 -11.67 12.57 -36.78
N LEU A 448 -11.49 13.82 -36.34
CA LEU A 448 -12.48 14.59 -35.56
C LEU A 448 -13.84 14.72 -36.27
N LYS A 449 -13.83 15.10 -37.55
CA LYS A 449 -15.04 15.31 -38.36
C LYS A 449 -15.84 14.00 -38.52
N GLU A 450 -15.17 12.96 -39.00
CA GLU A 450 -15.80 11.64 -39.19
C GLU A 450 -16.27 11.07 -37.86
N ALA A 451 -15.55 11.33 -36.76
CA ALA A 451 -15.97 10.87 -35.45
C ALA A 451 -17.34 11.45 -35.02
N MET A 452 -17.56 12.75 -35.25
CA MET A 452 -18.86 13.37 -34.92
C MET A 452 -20.00 12.81 -35.77
N ILE A 453 -19.78 12.69 -37.09
CA ILE A 453 -20.77 12.14 -38.02
C ILE A 453 -21.08 10.68 -37.69
N HIS A 454 -20.05 9.90 -37.38
CA HIS A 454 -20.20 8.50 -36.98
C HIS A 454 -21.06 8.35 -35.73
N LEU A 455 -20.81 9.19 -34.71
CA LEU A 455 -21.63 9.15 -33.50
C LEU A 455 -23.10 9.48 -33.78
N LEU A 456 -23.38 10.49 -34.62
CA LEU A 456 -24.76 10.82 -35.01
C LEU A 456 -25.46 9.63 -35.68
N ARG A 457 -24.77 8.93 -36.60
CA ARG A 457 -25.32 7.76 -37.31
C ARG A 457 -25.62 6.58 -36.38
N HIS A 458 -24.86 6.42 -35.31
CA HIS A 458 -24.94 5.27 -34.41
C HIS A 458 -25.37 5.61 -32.98
N ALA A 459 -25.93 6.80 -32.75
CA ALA A 459 -26.30 7.30 -31.42
C ALA A 459 -27.30 6.40 -30.67
N SER A 460 -28.16 5.68 -31.40
CA SER A 460 -29.09 4.69 -30.81
C SER A 460 -28.41 3.44 -30.25
N ARG A 461 -27.20 3.12 -30.71
CA ARG A 461 -26.46 1.89 -30.39
C ARG A 461 -25.28 2.13 -29.45
N ILE A 462 -24.73 3.35 -29.45
CA ILE A 462 -23.59 3.71 -28.61
C ILE A 462 -24.11 4.22 -27.28
N THR A 463 -23.79 3.50 -26.21
CA THR A 463 -24.25 3.87 -24.87
C THR A 463 -23.28 4.82 -24.17
N HIS A 464 -21.99 4.56 -24.34
CA HIS A 464 -20.89 5.29 -23.73
C HIS A 464 -19.85 5.63 -24.79
N VAL A 465 -19.08 6.68 -24.56
CA VAL A 465 -17.97 7.10 -25.43
C VAL A 465 -16.76 7.36 -24.55
N GLU A 466 -15.62 6.77 -24.88
CA GLU A 466 -14.35 7.09 -24.24
C GLU A 466 -13.87 8.45 -24.78
N THR A 467 -14.14 9.52 -24.04
CA THR A 467 -13.85 10.89 -24.51
C THR A 467 -12.44 11.34 -24.16
N LEU A 468 -11.73 10.55 -23.35
CA LEU A 468 -10.31 10.67 -23.08
C LEU A 468 -9.71 9.29 -22.82
N ASN A 469 -8.67 8.97 -23.56
CA ASN A 469 -7.80 7.83 -23.31
C ASN A 469 -6.36 8.34 -23.24
N LEU A 470 -5.65 8.10 -22.13
CA LEU A 470 -4.33 8.72 -21.91
C LEU A 470 -3.30 8.29 -22.96
N ARG A 471 -3.30 7.02 -23.34
CA ARG A 471 -2.38 6.48 -24.34
C ARG A 471 -2.68 7.03 -25.73
N ASP A 472 -3.94 6.92 -26.16
CA ASP A 472 -4.39 7.43 -27.46
C ASP A 472 -4.17 8.95 -27.58
N SER A 473 -4.41 9.71 -26.51
CA SER A 473 -4.26 11.17 -26.50
C SER A 473 -2.81 11.64 -26.62
N THR A 474 -1.82 10.79 -26.34
CA THR A 474 -0.39 11.17 -26.31
C THR A 474 0.11 11.67 -27.67
N HIS A 475 -0.49 11.19 -28.77
CA HIS A 475 -0.10 11.56 -30.14
C HIS A 475 -1.12 12.46 -30.84
N ARG A 476 -2.14 12.95 -30.13
CA ARG A 476 -3.24 13.75 -30.71
C ARG A 476 -3.10 15.23 -30.44
N ASN A 477 -3.76 16.02 -31.28
CA ASN A 477 -3.95 17.44 -31.01
C ASN A 477 -4.90 17.59 -29.80
N PRO A 478 -4.46 18.25 -28.70
CA PRO A 478 -5.31 18.46 -27.53
C PRO A 478 -6.60 19.21 -27.84
N ASN A 479 -6.61 20.09 -28.84
CA ASN A 479 -7.81 20.84 -29.23
C ASN A 479 -8.90 19.92 -29.77
N ASP A 480 -8.56 18.85 -30.50
CA ASP A 480 -9.54 17.92 -31.05
C ASP A 480 -10.30 17.21 -29.93
N LEU A 481 -9.62 16.86 -28.83
CA LEU A 481 -10.24 16.30 -27.64
C LEU A 481 -11.24 17.29 -27.01
N ILE A 482 -10.87 18.56 -26.89
CA ILE A 482 -11.75 19.60 -26.32
C ILE A 482 -12.98 19.81 -27.21
N VAL A 483 -12.79 19.91 -28.53
CA VAL A 483 -13.87 20.11 -29.50
C VAL A 483 -14.81 18.91 -29.52
N PHE A 484 -14.27 17.68 -29.51
CA PHE A 484 -15.10 16.47 -29.44
C PHE A 484 -15.89 16.37 -28.13
N ASN A 485 -15.29 16.70 -26.99
CA ASN A 485 -16.00 16.71 -25.71
C ASN A 485 -17.08 17.82 -25.68
N LYS A 486 -16.84 18.99 -26.29
CA LYS A 486 -17.85 20.03 -26.48
C LYS A 486 -19.02 19.53 -27.32
N PHE A 487 -18.75 18.77 -28.38
CA PHE A 487 -19.77 18.10 -29.19
C PHE A 487 -20.63 17.15 -28.34
N ILE A 488 -20.02 16.24 -27.57
CA ILE A 488 -20.77 15.33 -26.67
C ILE A 488 -21.63 16.11 -25.67
N TYR A 489 -21.11 17.19 -25.10
CA TYR A 489 -21.86 18.07 -24.20
C TYR A 489 -23.10 18.67 -24.89
N LEU A 490 -22.94 19.23 -26.09
CA LEU A 490 -24.03 19.84 -26.85
C LEU A 490 -25.04 18.79 -27.32
N LEU A 491 -24.57 17.61 -27.70
CA LEU A 491 -25.43 16.50 -28.11
C LEU A 491 -26.35 16.04 -26.96
N ASN A 492 -25.85 16.04 -25.72
CA ASN A 492 -26.62 15.65 -24.55
C ASN A 492 -27.50 16.76 -23.97
N ASN A 493 -27.08 18.02 -24.05
CA ASN A 493 -27.67 19.11 -23.25
C ASN A 493 -28.04 20.37 -24.06
N GLY A 494 -27.48 20.53 -25.25
CA GLY A 494 -27.63 21.72 -26.08
C GLY A 494 -28.93 21.70 -26.88
N PRO A 495 -29.54 22.86 -27.14
CA PRO A 495 -30.64 22.95 -28.09
C PRO A 495 -30.12 22.70 -29.52
N ALA A 496 -31.01 22.22 -30.41
CA ALA A 496 -30.63 21.80 -31.76
C ALA A 496 -29.99 22.93 -32.60
N ASP A 497 -30.36 24.19 -32.35
CA ASP A 497 -29.81 25.37 -33.01
C ASP A 497 -28.35 25.67 -32.59
N GLU A 498 -28.00 25.42 -31.33
CA GLU A 498 -26.63 25.58 -30.83
C GLU A 498 -25.72 24.49 -31.40
N LEU A 499 -26.23 23.26 -31.50
CA LEU A 499 -25.51 22.15 -32.13
C LEU A 499 -25.32 22.38 -33.64
N ALA A 500 -26.31 22.94 -34.34
CA ALA A 500 -26.17 23.32 -35.75
C ALA A 500 -25.10 24.41 -35.95
N ARG A 501 -25.13 25.47 -35.12
CA ARG A 501 -24.08 26.52 -35.13
C ARG A 501 -22.69 25.94 -34.84
N PHE A 502 -22.60 24.98 -33.93
CA PHE A 502 -21.34 24.30 -33.63
C PHE A 502 -20.78 23.55 -34.85
N PHE A 503 -21.62 22.83 -35.61
CA PHE A 503 -21.17 22.14 -36.82
C PHE A 503 -20.73 23.10 -37.93
N GLU A 504 -21.45 24.21 -38.10
CA GLU A 504 -21.08 25.28 -39.04
C GLU A 504 -19.70 25.88 -38.70
N GLN A 505 -19.48 26.22 -37.42
CA GLN A 505 -18.21 26.80 -36.94
C GLN A 505 -17.02 25.84 -37.09
N ASN A 506 -17.24 24.53 -36.99
CA ASN A 506 -16.20 23.52 -37.14
C ASN A 506 -16.08 22.98 -38.57
N ALA A 507 -16.77 23.60 -39.54
CA ALA A 507 -16.77 23.22 -40.96
C ALA A 507 -17.19 21.76 -41.21
N ILE A 508 -18.28 21.33 -40.58
CA ILE A 508 -18.88 19.99 -40.73
C ILE A 508 -20.28 20.10 -41.38
N PRO A 509 -20.37 20.45 -42.68
CA PRO A 509 -21.65 20.60 -43.37
C PRO A 509 -22.42 19.27 -43.53
N GLU A 510 -21.74 18.13 -43.40
CA GLU A 510 -22.34 16.80 -43.50
C GLU A 510 -23.25 16.45 -42.31
N ALA A 511 -23.19 17.20 -41.21
CA ALA A 511 -24.07 17.04 -40.06
C ALA A 511 -25.45 17.67 -40.34
N THR A 512 -26.15 17.14 -41.36
CA THR A 512 -27.44 17.67 -41.80
C THR A 512 -28.52 17.47 -40.73
N PRO A 513 -29.59 18.30 -40.72
CA PRO A 513 -30.71 18.11 -39.80
C PRO A 513 -31.32 16.70 -39.84
N GLU A 514 -31.28 16.05 -41.01
CA GLU A 514 -31.73 14.67 -41.23
C GLU A 514 -30.92 13.62 -40.47
N LEU A 515 -29.64 13.89 -40.18
CA LEU A 515 -28.81 13.04 -39.33
C LEU A 515 -28.89 13.43 -37.84
N VAL A 516 -28.97 14.72 -37.56
CA VAL A 516 -28.95 15.25 -36.19
C VAL A 516 -30.25 14.96 -35.43
N GLN A 517 -31.41 15.15 -36.06
CA GLN A 517 -32.71 14.98 -35.38
C GLN A 517 -32.95 13.53 -34.92
N PRO A 518 -32.73 12.49 -35.75
CA PRO A 518 -32.85 11.11 -35.28
C PRO A 518 -31.85 10.76 -34.16
N ALA A 519 -30.64 11.30 -34.22
CA ALA A 519 -29.63 11.09 -33.18
C ALA A 519 -30.09 11.68 -31.83
N LEU A 520 -30.60 12.92 -31.83
CA LEU A 520 -31.15 13.59 -30.65
C LEU A 520 -32.36 12.83 -30.07
N GLN A 521 -33.26 12.34 -30.93
CA GLN A 521 -34.40 11.52 -30.51
C GLN A 521 -33.93 10.20 -29.87
N ALA A 522 -32.93 9.54 -30.47
CA ALA A 522 -32.44 8.24 -30.00
C ALA A 522 -31.76 8.31 -28.62
N ILE A 523 -31.20 9.45 -28.24
CA ILE A 523 -30.54 9.65 -26.94
C ILE A 523 -31.38 10.46 -25.96
N GLN A 524 -32.60 10.86 -26.32
CA GLN A 524 -33.45 11.69 -25.48
C GLN A 524 -33.69 11.02 -24.12
N GLY A 525 -33.42 11.75 -23.03
CA GLY A 525 -33.54 11.26 -21.65
C GLY A 525 -32.41 10.31 -21.20
N ARG A 526 -31.83 9.52 -22.11
CA ARG A 526 -30.71 8.61 -21.83
C ARG A 526 -29.36 9.34 -21.79
N GLY A 527 -29.12 10.20 -22.78
CA GLY A 527 -27.82 10.81 -23.07
C GLY A 527 -26.75 9.78 -23.48
N ILE A 528 -25.58 10.29 -23.86
CA ILE A 528 -24.36 9.52 -24.08
C ILE A 528 -23.43 9.71 -22.89
N ILE A 529 -22.96 8.61 -22.29
CA ILE A 529 -22.12 8.69 -21.10
C ILE A 529 -20.63 8.77 -21.49
N PRO A 530 -19.94 9.89 -21.20
CA PRO A 530 -18.50 10.03 -21.40
C PRO A 530 -17.73 9.20 -20.36
N LEU A 531 -16.67 8.53 -20.79
CA LEU A 531 -15.77 7.73 -19.96
C LEU A 531 -14.31 8.21 -20.13
N CYS A 532 -13.47 7.87 -19.15
CA CYS A 532 -12.03 8.08 -19.26
C CYS A 532 -11.24 6.80 -18.95
N GLY A 533 -10.36 6.44 -19.87
CA GLY A 533 -9.49 5.27 -19.78
C GLY A 533 -8.02 5.65 -19.68
N SER A 534 -7.23 4.90 -18.92
CA SER A 534 -5.77 5.06 -18.98
C SER A 534 -5.12 4.27 -20.10
N ASP A 535 -5.71 3.13 -20.49
CA ASP A 535 -5.12 2.18 -21.44
C ASP A 535 -3.71 1.76 -20.98
N SER A 536 -3.55 1.66 -19.65
CA SER A 536 -2.24 1.49 -19.05
C SER A 536 -1.74 0.07 -19.26
N THR A 537 -0.75 -0.09 -20.14
CA THR A 537 -0.02 -1.36 -20.32
C THR A 537 1.17 -1.51 -19.37
N GLY A 538 1.61 -0.38 -18.81
CA GLY A 538 2.80 -0.27 -17.97
C GLY A 538 4.13 -0.42 -18.70
N ARG A 539 4.15 -0.32 -20.03
CA ARG A 539 5.33 -0.50 -20.89
C ARG A 539 5.96 0.80 -21.41
N ASP A 540 5.17 1.87 -21.52
CA ASP A 540 5.65 3.20 -21.89
C ASP A 540 5.76 4.08 -20.63
N PRO A 541 6.97 4.55 -20.26
CA PRO A 541 7.16 5.44 -19.11
C PRO A 541 6.70 6.89 -19.34
N ALA A 542 6.47 7.30 -20.59
CA ALA A 542 5.96 8.64 -20.92
C ALA A 542 4.46 8.78 -20.66
N ILE A 543 3.72 7.67 -20.67
CA ILE A 543 2.29 7.64 -20.42
C ILE A 543 2.05 7.47 -18.91
N PRO A 544 1.19 8.28 -18.30
CA PRO A 544 0.86 8.12 -16.89
C PRO A 544 0.28 6.73 -16.60
N GLY A 545 0.61 6.15 -15.46
CA GLY A 545 0.03 4.87 -15.03
C GLY A 545 -1.48 4.97 -14.73
N MET A 546 -2.14 3.81 -14.60
CA MET A 546 -3.60 3.71 -14.41
C MET A 546 -4.20 4.55 -13.26
N GLY A 547 -5.48 4.87 -13.41
CA GLY A 547 -6.36 5.42 -12.37
C GLY A 547 -6.62 6.92 -12.50
N PHE A 548 -7.84 7.31 -12.15
CA PHE A 548 -8.32 8.68 -12.04
C PHE A 548 -8.98 8.89 -10.68
N ILE A 549 -8.95 10.12 -10.18
CA ILE A 549 -9.64 10.50 -8.93
C ILE A 549 -10.12 11.95 -9.00
N ARG A 550 -11.25 12.24 -8.34
CA ARG A 550 -11.74 13.61 -8.16
C ARG A 550 -10.86 14.37 -7.16
N ALA A 551 -10.53 15.61 -7.44
CA ALA A 551 -9.72 16.45 -6.54
C ALA A 551 -10.40 16.66 -5.17
N SER A 552 -11.74 16.65 -5.12
CA SER A 552 -12.54 16.70 -3.89
C SER A 552 -12.35 15.48 -2.99
N SER A 553 -12.12 14.30 -3.57
CA SER A 553 -11.85 13.05 -2.85
C SER A 553 -10.44 13.00 -2.25
N ILE A 554 -9.57 13.97 -2.58
CA ILE A 554 -8.21 14.05 -2.02
C ILE A 554 -8.24 14.90 -0.73
N PRO A 555 -7.72 14.38 0.40
CA PRO A 555 -7.66 15.12 1.65
C PRO A 555 -6.93 16.47 1.51
N PRO A 556 -7.46 17.58 2.09
CA PRO A 556 -6.88 18.91 1.94
C PRO A 556 -5.40 19.00 2.35
N ALA A 557 -4.98 18.23 3.35
CA ALA A 557 -3.61 18.23 3.86
C ALA A 557 -2.56 17.75 2.83
N ILE A 558 -2.97 16.98 1.82
CA ILE A 558 -2.06 16.34 0.85
C ILE A 558 -2.36 16.74 -0.59
N ARG A 559 -3.47 17.47 -0.80
CA ARG A 559 -3.99 17.81 -2.13
C ARG A 559 -2.95 18.52 -2.99
N GLN A 560 -2.34 19.60 -2.50
CA GLN A 560 -1.37 20.35 -3.30
C GLN A 560 -0.13 19.51 -3.69
N PRO A 561 0.58 18.85 -2.75
CA PRO A 561 1.68 17.96 -3.11
C PRO A 561 1.29 16.83 -4.08
N PHE A 562 0.06 16.33 -3.99
CA PHE A 562 -0.46 15.33 -4.92
C PHE A 562 -0.67 15.92 -6.31
N LEU A 563 -1.30 17.09 -6.42
CA LEU A 563 -1.52 17.81 -7.68
C LEU A 563 -0.20 18.16 -8.39
N ASP A 564 0.82 18.58 -7.64
CA ASP A 564 2.13 18.94 -8.21
C ASP A 564 2.88 17.76 -8.85
N SER A 565 2.51 16.53 -8.51
CA SER A 565 3.19 15.31 -8.94
C SER A 565 2.40 14.45 -9.93
N HIS A 566 1.20 14.89 -10.31
CA HIS A 566 0.25 14.14 -11.11
C HIS A 566 -0.35 15.00 -12.22
N TYR A 567 -0.79 14.35 -13.31
CA TYR A 567 -1.44 15.05 -14.40
C TYR A 567 -2.89 15.39 -14.06
N LYS A 568 -3.28 16.64 -14.28
CA LYS A 568 -4.66 17.11 -14.18
C LYS A 568 -5.32 17.06 -15.55
N LEU A 569 -6.52 16.49 -15.63
CA LEU A 569 -7.30 16.46 -16.87
C LEU A 569 -7.79 17.87 -17.23
N ALA A 570 -7.99 18.13 -18.52
CA ALA A 570 -8.59 19.37 -18.97
C ALA A 570 -10.00 19.52 -18.37
N ARG A 571 -10.28 20.69 -17.78
CA ARG A 571 -11.55 20.96 -17.07
C ARG A 571 -12.81 20.61 -17.86
N PRO A 572 -12.93 20.93 -19.17
CA PRO A 572 -14.13 20.56 -19.94
C PRO A 572 -14.37 19.05 -19.99
N ILE A 573 -13.30 18.26 -20.12
CA ILE A 573 -13.35 16.79 -20.15
C ILE A 573 -13.70 16.26 -18.76
N ALA A 574 -12.96 16.70 -17.74
CA ALA A 574 -13.15 16.26 -16.35
C ALA A 574 -14.60 16.46 -15.87
N LYS A 575 -15.15 17.65 -16.10
CA LYS A 575 -16.55 18.00 -15.78
C LYS A 575 -17.56 17.11 -16.49
N LEU A 576 -17.33 16.85 -17.77
CA LEU A 576 -18.21 16.05 -18.60
C LEU A 576 -18.25 14.59 -18.09
N VAL A 577 -17.08 14.03 -17.78
CA VAL A 577 -16.93 12.68 -17.21
C VAL A 577 -17.58 12.57 -15.84
N VAL A 578 -17.25 13.46 -14.89
CA VAL A 578 -17.79 13.39 -13.51
C VAL A 578 -19.32 13.47 -13.50
N ASN A 579 -19.91 14.29 -14.37
CA ASN A 579 -21.37 14.44 -14.45
C ASN A 579 -22.05 13.51 -15.46
N LYS A 580 -21.32 12.50 -15.97
CA LYS A 580 -21.85 11.50 -16.91
C LYS A 580 -22.56 12.14 -18.11
N GLY A 581 -21.97 13.22 -18.63
CA GLY A 581 -22.45 13.91 -19.82
C GLY A 581 -23.56 14.93 -19.58
N LYS A 582 -24.02 15.15 -18.34
CA LYS A 582 -25.11 16.07 -17.99
C LYS A 582 -24.63 17.51 -17.74
N LYS A 583 -25.54 18.48 -17.91
CA LYS A 583 -25.30 19.90 -17.65
C LYS A 583 -25.01 20.15 -16.16
N ILE A 584 -24.02 20.99 -15.92
CA ILE A 584 -23.61 21.47 -14.60
C ILE A 584 -24.20 22.87 -14.40
N PRO A 585 -24.69 23.23 -13.20
CA PRO A 585 -25.09 24.60 -12.89
C PRO A 585 -23.94 25.58 -13.13
N GLU A 586 -24.23 26.78 -13.63
CA GLU A 586 -23.19 27.77 -13.96
C GLU A 586 -22.35 28.18 -12.74
N GLU A 587 -22.96 28.23 -11.56
CA GLU A 587 -22.32 28.51 -10.27
C GLU A 587 -21.24 27.48 -9.88
N ALA A 588 -21.32 26.26 -10.43
CA ALA A 588 -20.39 25.16 -10.18
C ALA A 588 -19.34 25.00 -11.28
N LEU A 589 -19.28 25.92 -12.27
CA LEU A 589 -18.27 25.86 -13.33
C LEU A 589 -16.85 26.09 -12.80
N ASP A 590 -16.65 26.89 -11.76
CA ASP A 590 -15.30 27.14 -11.22
C ASP A 590 -14.97 26.27 -10.00
N ASP A 591 -15.84 25.33 -9.65
CA ASP A 591 -15.64 24.43 -8.51
C ASP A 591 -14.55 23.38 -8.82
N GLU A 592 -13.46 23.43 -8.06
CA GLU A 592 -12.36 22.47 -8.11
C GLU A 592 -12.80 21.04 -7.74
N SER A 593 -14.00 20.86 -7.16
CA SER A 593 -14.54 19.54 -6.83
C SER A 593 -14.75 18.63 -8.05
N PHE A 594 -14.93 19.22 -9.24
CA PHE A 594 -15.09 18.53 -10.52
C PHE A 594 -13.78 18.29 -11.27
N ASP A 595 -12.65 18.77 -10.74
CA ASP A 595 -11.35 18.48 -11.34
C ASP A 595 -11.02 16.99 -11.17
N VAL A 596 -10.49 16.37 -12.23
CA VAL A 596 -10.06 14.97 -12.23
C VAL A 596 -8.54 14.90 -12.40
N ILE A 597 -7.90 14.11 -11.55
CA ILE A 597 -6.46 13.94 -11.47
C ILE A 597 -6.13 12.50 -11.84
N CYS A 598 -5.16 12.32 -12.73
CA CYS A 598 -4.59 11.01 -13.01
C CYS A 598 -3.79 10.54 -11.80
N MET A 599 -3.99 9.30 -11.35
CA MET A 599 -3.25 8.68 -10.26
C MET A 599 -1.89 8.09 -10.71
N GLY A 600 -1.61 8.15 -12.01
CA GLY A 600 -0.30 7.93 -12.60
C GLY A 600 0.63 9.10 -12.30
N LYS A 601 1.77 8.80 -11.68
CA LYS A 601 2.79 9.82 -11.37
C LYS A 601 3.47 10.32 -12.63
N ILE A 602 3.89 11.58 -12.60
CA ILE A 602 4.86 12.14 -13.56
C ILE A 602 6.21 11.43 -13.29
N GLY A 603 6.52 10.41 -14.09
CA GLY A 603 7.69 9.56 -13.90
C GLY A 603 8.98 10.18 -14.43
N LYS A 604 10.12 9.85 -13.81
CA LYS A 604 11.41 9.97 -14.49
C LYS A 604 11.51 8.84 -15.53
N PRO A 605 12.05 9.10 -16.73
CA PRO A 605 12.23 8.06 -17.74
C PRO A 605 13.10 6.94 -17.15
N ILE A 606 12.61 5.70 -17.25
CA ILE A 606 13.36 4.51 -16.83
C ILE A 606 14.50 4.34 -17.83
N ARG A 607 15.73 4.24 -17.33
CA ARG A 607 16.91 4.00 -18.16
C ARG A 607 17.42 2.58 -17.99
N ASN A 608 17.86 1.97 -19.10
CA ASN A 608 18.52 0.67 -19.04
C ASN A 608 19.93 0.83 -18.44
N PRO A 609 20.28 0.11 -17.37
CA PRO A 609 21.60 0.21 -16.78
C PRO A 609 22.66 -0.43 -17.69
N VAL A 610 23.81 0.22 -17.79
CA VAL A 610 25.02 -0.28 -18.48
C VAL A 610 25.91 -1.07 -17.51
N GLY A 611 25.74 -0.90 -16.19
CA GLY A 611 26.54 -1.56 -15.16
C GLY A 611 27.82 -0.80 -14.79
N ASP A 612 27.92 0.47 -15.21
CA ASP A 612 29.01 1.38 -14.86
C ASP A 612 28.51 2.69 -14.24
N GLU A 613 27.25 2.69 -13.82
CA GLU A 613 26.67 3.72 -12.98
C GLU A 613 27.43 3.78 -11.65
N PRO A 614 27.64 4.97 -11.08
CA PRO A 614 28.23 5.08 -9.74
C PRO A 614 27.35 4.35 -8.71
N ASP A 615 27.98 3.59 -7.81
CA ASP A 615 27.30 2.88 -6.73
C ASP A 615 26.51 3.86 -5.85
N SER A 616 25.17 3.76 -5.93
CA SER A 616 24.16 4.40 -5.08
C SER A 616 24.07 5.94 -5.10
N ASP A 617 22.84 6.43 -4.87
CA ASP A 617 22.60 7.83 -4.55
C ASP A 617 23.35 8.20 -3.26
N VAL A 618 24.02 9.36 -3.25
CA VAL A 618 24.75 9.87 -2.08
C VAL A 618 23.82 9.90 -0.85
N ILE A 619 24.17 9.15 0.21
CA ILE A 619 23.38 9.12 1.45
C ILE A 619 23.45 10.48 2.11
N THR A 620 22.29 11.12 2.24
CA THR A 620 22.15 12.38 2.99
C THR A 620 22.17 12.12 4.49
N PHE A 621 22.57 13.12 5.28
CA PHE A 621 22.55 13.00 6.75
C PHE A 621 21.15 12.70 7.30
N ALA A 622 20.09 13.24 6.67
CA ALA A 622 18.71 12.97 7.06
C ALA A 622 18.33 11.50 6.85
N GLN A 623 18.71 10.89 5.72
CA GLN A 623 18.52 9.46 5.45
C GLN A 623 19.36 8.61 6.42
N PHE A 624 20.63 8.97 6.64
CA PHE A 624 21.49 8.30 7.60
C PHE A 624 20.86 8.29 9.00
N TRP A 625 20.38 9.44 9.51
CA TRP A 625 19.74 9.53 10.81
C TRP A 625 18.41 8.76 10.88
N ALA A 626 17.65 8.72 9.79
CA ALA A 626 16.42 7.95 9.71
C ALA A 626 16.67 6.45 9.92
N TYR A 627 17.70 5.91 9.26
CA TYR A 627 18.04 4.48 9.21
C TYR A 627 19.22 4.05 10.08
N LEU A 628 19.74 4.95 10.93
CA LEU A 628 20.77 4.63 11.92
C LEU A 628 20.36 3.42 12.75
N ASN A 629 21.32 2.53 13.04
CA ASN A 629 21.09 1.34 13.87
C ASN A 629 20.22 1.70 15.10
N PRO A 630 19.07 1.03 15.31
CA PRO A 630 18.14 1.38 16.39
C PRO A 630 18.79 1.35 17.78
N THR A 631 19.71 0.43 18.03
CA THR A 631 20.44 0.33 19.31
C THR A 631 21.32 1.55 19.52
N LEU A 632 22.08 1.94 18.50
CA LEU A 632 22.93 3.13 18.55
C LEU A 632 22.10 4.41 18.68
N LYS A 633 21.00 4.52 17.93
CA LYS A 633 20.06 5.64 18.00
C LYS A 633 19.43 5.77 19.38
N ASN A 634 19.04 4.66 19.99
CA ASN A 634 18.50 4.62 21.35
C ASN A 634 19.57 4.99 22.39
N LEU A 635 20.80 4.51 22.23
CA LEU A 635 21.92 4.87 23.09
C LEU A 635 22.22 6.38 23.03
N ILE A 636 22.35 6.96 21.82
CA ILE A 636 22.58 8.40 21.63
C ILE A 636 21.47 9.20 22.32
N ARG A 637 20.20 8.82 22.17
CA ARG A 637 19.07 9.47 22.85
C ARG A 637 19.20 9.45 24.37
N ILE A 638 19.52 8.28 24.95
CA ILE A 638 19.68 8.14 26.41
C ILE A 638 20.85 9.00 26.89
N VAL A 639 22.00 8.94 26.20
CA VAL A 639 23.21 9.70 26.55
C VAL A 639 22.96 11.20 26.47
N VAL A 640 22.37 11.71 25.39
CA VAL A 640 22.07 13.14 25.23
C VAL A 640 21.10 13.61 26.30
N GLY A 641 20.03 12.86 26.57
CA GLY A 641 19.10 13.20 27.66
C GLY A 641 19.79 13.23 29.02
N PHE A 642 20.66 12.26 29.30
CA PHE A 642 21.39 12.17 30.56
C PHE A 642 22.38 13.33 30.72
N ILE A 643 23.12 13.69 29.65
CA ILE A 643 24.05 14.84 29.65
C ILE A 643 23.32 16.13 30.01
N VAL A 644 22.14 16.39 29.42
CA VAL A 644 21.35 17.59 29.72
C VAL A 644 20.87 17.61 31.16
N ALA A 645 20.34 16.49 31.67
CA ALA A 645 19.92 16.38 33.07
C ALA A 645 21.08 16.55 34.04
N PHE A 646 22.20 15.87 33.77
CA PHE A 646 23.40 15.92 34.58
C PHE A 646 24.02 17.32 34.61
N ALA A 647 24.12 18.00 33.46
CA ALA A 647 24.67 19.36 33.39
C ALA A 647 23.91 20.33 34.30
N TRP A 648 22.56 20.27 34.28
CA TRP A 648 21.74 21.08 35.17
C TRP A 648 21.89 20.70 36.64
N MET A 649 21.79 19.39 36.97
CA MET A 649 21.88 18.92 38.35
C MET A 649 23.27 19.17 38.96
N ASN A 650 24.33 19.03 38.17
CA ASN A 650 25.70 19.33 38.58
C ASN A 650 25.87 20.82 38.92
N SER A 651 25.27 21.72 38.12
CA SER A 651 25.27 23.16 38.38
C SER A 651 24.59 23.54 39.71
N GLN A 652 23.69 22.70 40.23
CA GLN A 652 22.91 23.00 41.44
C GLN A 652 23.41 22.24 42.68
N TYR A 653 23.94 21.03 42.52
CA TYR A 653 24.20 20.10 43.63
C TYR A 653 25.63 19.56 43.68
N GLN A 654 26.57 20.04 42.84
CA GLN A 654 27.92 19.50 42.69
C GLN A 654 27.96 18.11 42.03
N VAL A 655 29.14 17.64 41.61
CA VAL A 655 29.29 16.50 40.70
C VAL A 655 28.69 15.20 41.24
N ALA A 656 28.99 14.83 42.49
CA ALA A 656 28.57 13.56 43.07
C ALA A 656 27.05 13.49 43.25
N MET A 657 26.45 14.49 43.91
CA MET A 657 25.00 14.54 44.13
C MET A 657 24.24 14.81 42.83
N GLY A 658 24.81 15.63 41.93
CA GLY A 658 24.25 15.89 40.60
C GLY A 658 24.14 14.63 39.75
N ALA A 659 25.18 13.78 39.76
CA ALA A 659 25.17 12.48 39.10
C ALA A 659 24.12 11.54 39.71
N MET A 660 24.03 11.51 41.05
CA MET A 660 23.04 10.69 41.76
C MET A 660 21.60 11.09 41.42
N PHE A 661 21.26 12.38 41.47
CA PHE A 661 19.91 12.85 41.15
C PHE A 661 19.54 12.68 39.68
N ALA A 662 20.48 12.92 38.75
CA ALA A 662 20.26 12.64 37.33
C ALA A 662 20.02 11.13 37.08
N SER A 663 20.79 10.26 37.75
CA SER A 663 20.62 8.82 37.69
C SER A 663 19.27 8.37 38.26
N LEU A 664 18.89 8.89 39.43
CA LEU A 664 17.59 8.60 40.05
C LEU A 664 16.43 9.01 39.15
N TRP A 665 16.52 10.19 38.50
CA TRP A 665 15.52 10.67 37.54
C TRP A 665 15.32 9.71 36.35
N PHE A 666 16.42 9.19 35.82
CA PHE A 666 16.42 8.21 34.73
C PHE A 666 15.90 6.85 35.20
N VAL A 667 16.26 6.40 36.40
CA VAL A 667 15.76 5.15 36.98
C VAL A 667 14.25 5.20 37.17
N ILE A 668 13.70 6.30 37.71
CA ILE A 668 12.24 6.48 37.88
C ILE A 668 11.53 6.38 36.52
N THR A 669 12.01 7.10 35.51
CA THR A 669 11.38 7.09 34.17
C THR A 669 11.55 5.74 33.48
N GLY A 670 12.72 5.11 33.64
CA GLY A 670 13.06 3.84 33.01
C GLY A 670 12.26 2.68 33.57
N THR A 671 12.25 2.54 34.91
CA THR A 671 11.48 1.51 35.62
C THR A 671 9.99 1.61 35.32
N ARG A 672 9.43 2.82 35.29
CA ARG A 672 8.03 3.05 34.90
C ARG A 672 7.71 2.48 33.52
N ASN A 673 8.53 2.76 32.51
CA ASN A 673 8.27 2.27 31.14
C ASN A 673 8.44 0.74 31.04
N LEU A 674 9.44 0.19 31.72
CA LEU A 674 9.66 -1.27 31.79
C LEU A 674 8.47 -1.98 32.43
N LEU A 675 8.02 -1.52 33.61
CA LEU A 675 6.89 -2.12 34.32
C LEU A 675 5.60 -2.04 33.53
N VAL A 676 5.32 -0.89 32.90
CA VAL A 676 4.13 -0.72 32.05
C VAL A 676 4.12 -1.73 30.89
N ASP A 677 5.24 -1.93 30.20
CA ASP A 677 5.31 -2.87 29.09
C ASP A 677 5.21 -4.33 29.54
N LEU A 678 5.87 -4.69 30.63
CA LEU A 678 5.88 -6.03 31.21
C LEU A 678 4.51 -6.42 31.77
N ILE A 679 3.89 -5.57 32.59
CA ILE A 679 2.55 -5.79 33.16
C ILE A 679 1.49 -5.84 32.05
N ALA A 680 1.60 -4.99 31.03
CA ALA A 680 0.71 -5.08 29.89
C ALA A 680 0.88 -6.41 29.13
N SER A 681 2.05 -7.07 29.19
CA SER A 681 2.37 -8.25 28.38
C SER A 681 1.98 -9.56 29.03
N SER A 682 2.29 -9.70 30.31
CA SER A 682 2.10 -10.97 31.02
C SER A 682 1.21 -10.80 32.25
N GLY A 683 0.69 -9.59 32.49
CA GLY A 683 -0.10 -9.32 33.68
C GLY A 683 0.72 -9.46 34.96
N SER A 684 0.10 -10.05 35.98
CA SER A 684 0.71 -10.39 37.26
C SER A 684 1.51 -11.70 37.22
N ASP A 685 1.62 -12.36 36.07
CA ASP A 685 2.40 -13.59 35.94
C ASP A 685 3.88 -13.26 35.67
N PHE A 686 4.61 -13.06 36.76
CA PHE A 686 6.02 -12.65 36.74
C PHE A 686 6.95 -13.67 36.07
N LYS A 687 6.59 -14.96 36.02
CA LYS A 687 7.41 -16.01 35.39
C LYS A 687 7.52 -15.83 33.87
N ASN A 688 6.53 -15.19 33.26
CA ASN A 688 6.45 -14.95 31.83
C ASN A 688 6.96 -13.55 31.42
N TRP A 689 7.63 -12.83 32.32
CA TRP A 689 8.23 -11.52 32.01
C TRP A 689 9.51 -11.70 31.21
N THR A 690 9.54 -11.15 29.99
CA THR A 690 10.73 -11.19 29.13
C THR A 690 11.10 -9.81 28.64
N LEU A 691 12.41 -9.50 28.59
CA LEU A 691 12.91 -8.23 28.06
C LEU A 691 12.64 -8.02 26.56
N ARG A 692 12.28 -9.10 25.85
CA ARG A 692 11.81 -9.04 24.45
C ARG A 692 10.48 -8.31 24.31
N ASN A 693 9.68 -8.24 25.37
CA ASN A 693 8.37 -7.56 25.37
C ASN A 693 8.47 -6.05 25.62
N VAL A 694 9.67 -5.53 25.92
CA VAL A 694 9.92 -4.11 26.20
C VAL A 694 10.10 -3.34 24.90
N ASN A 695 9.41 -2.21 24.77
CA ASN A 695 9.62 -1.30 23.65
C ASN A 695 10.80 -0.34 23.94
N TRP A 696 12.01 -0.77 23.57
CA TRP A 696 13.25 -0.02 23.76
C TRP A 696 13.26 1.36 23.06
N ASP A 697 12.60 1.50 21.91
CA ASP A 697 12.48 2.79 21.23
C ASP A 697 11.65 3.77 22.07
N ASN A 698 10.49 3.32 22.58
CA ASN A 698 9.66 4.16 23.45
C ASN A 698 10.37 4.52 24.77
N LEU A 699 11.06 3.55 25.37
CA LEU A 699 11.88 3.77 26.58
C LEU A 699 12.95 4.84 26.34
N SER A 700 13.76 4.68 25.29
CA SER A 700 14.83 5.63 24.98
C SER A 700 14.32 7.03 24.66
N GLN A 701 13.19 7.14 23.93
CA GLN A 701 12.54 8.43 23.68
C GLN A 701 12.04 9.06 24.99
N SER A 702 11.43 8.27 25.88
CA SER A 702 11.02 8.76 27.19
C SER A 702 12.20 9.27 28.03
N LEU A 703 13.34 8.58 27.98
CA LEU A 703 14.57 8.98 28.69
C LEU A 703 15.22 10.23 28.07
N PHE A 704 15.20 10.36 26.75
CA PHE A 704 15.67 11.57 26.07
C PHE A 704 14.87 12.80 26.51
N TRP A 705 13.54 12.76 26.33
CA TRP A 705 12.69 13.90 26.66
C TRP A 705 12.65 14.17 28.17
N THR A 706 12.70 13.15 29.02
CA THR A 706 12.73 13.42 30.46
C THR A 706 14.01 14.13 30.89
N GLY A 707 15.14 13.93 30.20
CA GLY A 707 16.37 14.67 30.47
C GLY A 707 16.21 16.18 30.28
N PHE A 708 15.58 16.59 29.17
CA PHE A 708 15.28 18.00 28.88
C PHE A 708 14.22 18.61 29.81
N SER A 709 13.41 17.80 30.50
CA SER A 709 12.46 18.33 31.49
C SER A 709 13.13 18.87 32.74
N VAL A 710 14.32 18.36 33.11
CA VAL A 710 15.06 18.75 34.32
C VAL A 710 15.36 20.26 34.39
N PRO A 711 16.01 20.88 33.39
CA PRO A 711 16.30 22.32 33.44
C PRO A 711 15.03 23.18 33.42
N ILE A 712 13.98 22.74 32.73
CA ILE A 712 12.72 23.48 32.63
C ILE A 712 12.03 23.52 33.99
N LEU A 713 11.87 22.36 34.63
CA LEU A 713 11.23 22.24 35.94
C LEU A 713 12.09 22.86 37.04
N GLY A 714 13.41 22.72 36.94
CA GLY A 714 14.37 23.38 37.82
C GLY A 714 14.24 24.90 37.75
N THR A 715 14.12 25.47 36.55
CA THR A 715 13.95 26.92 36.35
C THR A 715 12.63 27.43 36.93
N VAL A 716 11.52 26.70 36.69
CA VAL A 716 10.21 27.05 37.25
C VAL A 716 10.23 27.02 38.77
N LYS A 717 10.84 25.98 39.36
CA LYS A 717 11.03 25.86 40.81
C LYS A 717 11.89 27.01 41.36
N PHE A 718 13.02 27.30 40.70
CA PHE A 718 13.91 28.39 41.11
C PHE A 718 13.21 29.75 41.07
N GLN A 719 12.49 30.06 40.00
CA GLN A 719 11.73 31.31 39.90
C GLN A 719 10.59 31.38 40.91
N PHE A 720 9.89 30.28 41.16
CA PHE A 720 8.85 30.22 42.17
C PHE A 720 9.40 30.54 43.57
N ASP A 721 10.51 29.89 43.95
CA ASP A 721 11.15 30.11 45.25
C ASP A 721 11.68 31.56 45.40
N GLN A 722 12.13 32.18 44.30
CA GLN A 722 12.58 33.59 44.30
C GLN A 722 11.42 34.58 44.40
N LEU A 723 10.28 34.30 43.74
CA LEU A 723 9.09 35.16 43.77
C LEU A 723 8.28 35.00 45.06
N TRP A 724 8.35 33.81 45.67
CA TRP A 724 7.71 33.50 46.94
C TRP A 724 8.74 32.93 47.92
N PRO A 725 9.66 33.78 48.43
CA PRO A 725 10.57 33.36 49.49
C PRO A 725 9.76 33.16 50.76
N TYR A 726 9.46 31.91 51.12
CA TYR A 726 8.81 31.62 52.40
C TYR A 726 9.84 31.79 53.54
N PRO A 727 9.54 32.51 54.64
CA PRO A 727 10.48 32.68 55.72
C PRO A 727 10.70 31.34 56.44
N GLU A 728 11.94 30.91 56.61
CA GLU A 728 12.32 29.79 57.50
C GLU A 728 12.08 30.12 59.00
N THR A 729 11.51 31.27 59.33
CA THR A 729 11.27 31.73 60.69
C THR A 729 9.80 31.56 61.12
N SER A 730 9.51 30.41 61.70
CA SER A 730 8.73 30.34 62.95
C SER A 730 9.12 29.08 63.70
N LEU A 731 10.19 29.18 64.51
CA LEU A 731 10.28 28.41 65.73
C LEU A 731 9.01 28.69 66.55
N ASP A 732 8.47 27.66 67.21
CA ASP A 732 7.28 27.67 68.09
C ASP A 732 5.95 27.19 67.47
N ALA A 733 6.00 26.15 66.63
CA ALA A 733 4.83 25.32 66.34
C ALA A 733 4.90 23.99 67.14
N PRO A 734 3.87 23.62 67.93
CA PRO A 734 3.89 22.40 68.72
C PRO A 734 3.91 21.17 67.80
N THR A 735 4.94 20.34 67.99
CA THR A 735 5.12 19.10 67.25
C THR A 735 4.28 18.01 67.92
N ILE A 736 3.24 17.52 67.23
CA ILE A 736 2.49 16.33 67.65
C ILE A 736 2.83 15.22 66.64
N PHE A 737 3.43 14.11 67.13
CA PHE A 737 3.87 12.97 66.30
C PHE A 737 4.80 13.32 65.12
N GLY A 738 5.72 14.28 65.29
CA GLY A 738 6.75 14.59 64.27
C GLY A 738 6.23 15.27 62.99
N LEU A 739 4.94 15.64 62.92
CA LEU A 739 4.39 16.44 61.82
C LEU A 739 4.21 17.91 62.26
N SER A 740 4.98 18.81 61.65
CA SER A 740 4.75 20.25 61.77
C SER A 740 3.58 20.64 60.86
N LEU A 741 2.39 20.82 61.44
CA LEU A 741 1.15 21.21 60.76
C LEU A 741 1.02 22.75 60.71
N VAL A 742 1.95 23.42 60.03
CA VAL A 742 1.77 24.84 59.69
C VAL A 742 0.85 24.92 58.47
N LYS A 743 -0.38 25.43 58.64
CA LYS A 743 -1.35 25.64 57.52
C LYS A 743 -0.73 26.44 56.35
N GLY A 744 0.23 27.32 56.62
CA GLY A 744 1.00 28.06 55.61
C GLY A 744 2.01 27.23 54.81
N CYS A 745 2.64 26.21 55.43
CA CYS A 745 3.58 25.30 54.76
C CYS A 745 2.86 24.43 53.73
N LEU A 746 1.66 23.94 54.06
CA LEU A 746 0.89 23.08 53.16
C LEU A 746 0.37 23.85 51.95
N ILE A 747 -0.06 25.11 52.11
CA ILE A 747 -0.47 25.98 50.99
C ILE A 747 0.73 26.27 50.07
N PHE A 748 1.88 26.64 50.64
CA PHE A 748 3.09 26.90 49.87
C PHE A 748 3.51 25.68 49.03
N GLU A 749 3.60 24.50 49.66
CA GLU A 749 3.92 23.25 48.96
C GLU A 749 2.87 22.90 47.91
N THR A 750 1.58 23.08 48.21
CA THR A 750 0.47 22.84 47.26
C THR A 750 0.64 23.67 46.00
N VAL A 751 0.90 24.98 46.16
CA VAL A 751 1.05 25.90 45.03
C VAL A 751 2.34 25.60 44.28
N LYS A 752 3.46 25.38 44.97
CA LYS A 752 4.75 25.01 44.36
C LYS A 752 4.63 23.77 43.48
N PHE A 753 4.06 22.69 44.01
CA PHE A 753 3.87 21.45 43.24
C PHE A 753 2.86 21.61 42.11
N LEU A 754 1.85 22.45 42.25
CA LEU A 754 0.93 22.79 41.17
C LEU A 754 1.66 23.45 40.00
N PHE A 755 2.48 24.48 40.24
CA PHE A 755 3.27 25.15 39.19
C PHE A 755 4.24 24.19 38.50
N ILE A 756 4.96 23.36 39.27
CA ILE A 756 5.86 22.33 38.72
C ILE A 756 5.08 21.33 37.85
N CYS A 757 3.92 20.85 38.31
CA CYS A 757 3.11 19.89 37.57
C CYS A 757 2.47 20.50 36.31
N VAL A 758 2.03 21.75 36.35
CA VAL A 758 1.52 22.49 35.18
C VAL A 758 2.64 22.67 34.15
N ALA A 759 3.82 23.12 34.57
CA ALA A 759 4.98 23.27 33.69
C ALA A 759 5.36 21.94 33.04
N ASN A 760 5.40 20.86 33.82
CA ASN A 760 5.68 19.52 33.31
C ASN A 760 4.57 19.05 32.34
N GLY A 761 3.29 19.32 32.63
CA GLY A 761 2.17 19.01 31.74
C GLY A 761 2.26 19.74 30.40
N LEU A 762 2.58 21.04 30.42
CA LEU A 762 2.81 21.84 29.21
C LEU A 762 3.99 21.31 28.40
N TYR A 763 5.12 21.04 29.07
CA TYR A 763 6.31 20.45 28.45
C TYR A 763 5.99 19.11 27.75
N ILE A 764 5.26 18.22 28.45
CA ILE A 764 4.86 16.92 27.92
C ILE A 764 3.95 17.09 26.70
N THR A 765 3.02 18.04 26.75
CA THR A 765 2.11 18.33 25.63
C THR A 765 2.88 18.84 24.41
N THR A 766 3.87 19.70 24.62
CA THR A 766 4.70 20.28 23.56
C THR A 766 5.56 19.24 22.86
N HIS A 767 6.35 18.43 23.58
CA HIS A 767 7.18 17.44 22.90
C HIS A 767 6.35 16.29 22.31
N ASN A 768 5.19 15.96 22.88
CA ASN A 768 4.27 15.00 22.25
C ASN A 768 3.65 15.54 20.96
N ARG A 769 3.51 16.86 20.82
CA ARG A 769 3.14 17.49 19.54
C ARG A 769 4.27 17.34 18.52
N LEU A 770 5.52 17.54 18.92
CA LEU A 770 6.69 17.33 18.04
C LEU A 770 6.85 15.87 17.61
N ARG A 771 6.46 14.92 18.47
CA ARG A 771 6.42 13.47 18.17
C ARG A 771 5.18 13.04 17.38
N ASN A 772 4.33 13.99 16.96
CA ASN A 772 3.09 13.75 16.22
C ASN A 772 2.10 12.79 16.90
N PHE A 773 2.01 12.81 18.24
CA PHE A 773 0.95 12.07 18.94
C PHE A 773 -0.43 12.69 18.75
N ASP A 774 -1.45 11.82 18.75
CA ASP A 774 -2.84 12.20 18.63
C ASP A 774 -3.27 13.23 19.67
N ARG A 775 -4.23 14.08 19.31
CA ARG A 775 -4.79 15.11 20.20
C ARG A 775 -5.35 14.53 21.51
N ARG A 776 -5.87 13.29 21.47
CA ARG A 776 -6.36 12.59 22.67
C ARG A 776 -5.22 12.18 23.61
N VAL A 777 -4.15 11.59 23.06
CA VAL A 777 -2.97 11.18 23.83
C VAL A 777 -2.28 12.39 24.45
N ARG A 778 -2.14 13.49 23.70
CA ARG A 778 -1.58 14.74 24.21
C ARG A 778 -2.35 15.28 25.42
N ARG A 779 -3.69 15.29 25.35
CA ARG A 779 -4.55 15.70 26.48
C ARG A 779 -4.42 14.76 27.68
N ALA A 780 -4.44 13.45 27.47
CA ALA A 780 -4.29 12.48 28.55
C ALA A 780 -2.95 12.65 29.29
N ASN A 781 -1.86 12.90 28.56
CA ASN A 781 -0.54 13.10 29.12
C ASN A 781 -0.40 14.43 29.90
N PHE A 782 -1.12 15.48 29.52
CA PHE A 782 -1.22 16.71 30.32
C PHE A 782 -1.91 16.42 31.67
N TRP A 783 -3.11 15.83 31.61
CA TRP A 783 -3.92 15.56 32.80
C TRP A 783 -3.25 14.59 33.78
N ARG A 784 -2.55 13.56 33.26
CA ARG A 784 -1.69 12.67 34.05
C ARG A 784 -0.79 13.44 35.02
N THR A 785 -0.16 14.49 34.54
CA THR A 785 0.84 15.23 35.32
C THR A 785 0.17 16.18 36.29
N LEU A 786 -0.92 16.81 35.89
CA LEU A 786 -1.71 17.68 36.77
C LEU A 786 -2.31 16.91 37.95
N MET A 787 -2.76 15.66 37.74
CA MET A 787 -3.27 14.79 38.80
C MET A 787 -2.19 14.33 39.81
N ALA A 788 -0.91 14.52 39.52
CA ALA A 788 0.18 14.15 40.43
C ALA A 788 0.43 15.18 41.53
N TRP A 789 -0.01 16.43 41.35
CA TRP A 789 0.23 17.51 42.31
C TRP A 789 -0.27 17.19 43.72
N PRO A 790 -1.52 16.71 43.95
CA PRO A 790 -2.01 16.45 45.29
C PRO A 790 -1.18 15.41 46.04
N PHE A 791 -0.74 14.36 45.33
CA PHE A 791 0.13 13.33 45.91
C PHE A 791 1.51 13.90 46.26
N ALA A 792 2.10 14.70 45.38
CA ALA A 792 3.39 15.32 45.65
C ALA A 792 3.35 16.23 46.90
N THR A 793 2.27 16.98 47.08
CA THR A 793 2.04 17.80 48.28
C THR A 793 1.93 16.95 49.55
N VAL A 794 1.12 15.88 49.54
CA VAL A 794 0.86 15.05 50.72
C VAL A 794 2.13 14.34 51.21
N PHE A 795 2.98 13.91 50.28
CA PHE A 795 4.22 13.18 50.59
C PHE A 795 5.47 14.08 50.66
N SER A 796 5.32 15.39 50.52
CA SER A 796 6.45 16.33 50.55
C SER A 796 7.25 16.33 51.86
N PRO A 797 6.65 16.15 53.06
CA PRO A 797 7.41 16.16 54.31
C PRO A 797 8.44 15.01 54.36
N MET A 798 8.07 13.85 53.84
CA MET A 798 8.96 12.68 53.77
C MET A 798 10.11 12.89 52.78
N GLY A 799 9.83 13.48 51.61
CA GLY A 799 10.85 13.77 50.61
C GLY A 799 11.84 14.83 51.08
N ASN A 800 11.36 15.85 51.79
CA ASN A 800 12.19 16.91 52.35
C ASN A 800 13.11 16.38 53.48
N LEU A 801 12.62 15.47 54.33
CA LEU A 801 13.43 14.79 55.35
C LEU A 801 14.62 14.03 54.74
N LEU A 802 14.42 13.41 53.57
CA LEU A 802 15.42 12.65 52.84
C LEU A 802 16.34 13.50 51.95
N GLY A 803 16.20 14.84 51.98
CA GLY A 803 16.98 15.75 51.14
C GLY A 803 16.69 15.63 49.64
N ILE A 804 15.55 15.06 49.26
CA ILE A 804 15.18 14.84 47.86
C ILE A 804 14.63 16.15 47.27
N PRO A 805 15.17 16.69 46.17
CA PRO A 805 14.67 17.92 45.56
C PRO A 805 13.18 17.84 45.18
N SER A 806 12.42 18.92 45.39
CA SER A 806 10.98 18.95 45.09
C SER A 806 10.65 18.59 43.62
N ILE A 807 11.54 18.92 42.68
CA ILE A 807 11.37 18.52 41.26
C ILE A 807 11.40 17.00 41.07
N VAL A 808 12.21 16.28 41.85
CA VAL A 808 12.32 14.81 41.82
C VAL A 808 11.07 14.18 42.45
N GLN A 809 10.58 14.75 43.55
CA GLN A 809 9.34 14.32 44.20
C GLN A 809 8.14 14.47 43.26
N ALA A 810 7.99 15.61 42.59
CA ALA A 810 6.93 15.86 41.61
C ALA A 810 7.00 14.88 40.43
N LYS A 811 8.21 14.58 39.96
CA LYS A 811 8.47 13.65 38.88
C LYS A 811 8.06 12.22 39.22
N PHE A 812 8.40 11.74 40.42
CA PHE A 812 8.03 10.41 40.89
C PHE A 812 6.51 10.20 40.83
N TRP A 813 5.73 11.13 41.39
CA TRP A 813 4.27 11.03 41.38
C TRP A 813 3.66 11.18 39.98
N SER A 814 4.24 12.03 39.12
CA SER A 814 3.83 12.13 37.71
C SER A 814 4.07 10.83 36.94
N ASP A 815 5.18 10.13 37.19
CA ASP A 815 5.47 8.83 36.59
C ASP A 815 4.62 7.71 37.21
N PHE A 816 4.30 7.75 38.50
CA PHE A 816 3.39 6.82 39.15
C PHE A 816 1.98 6.87 38.53
N VAL A 817 1.35 8.06 38.51
CA VAL A 817 0.04 8.27 37.87
C VAL A 817 0.11 7.92 36.37
N GLY A 818 1.23 8.24 35.73
CA GLY A 818 1.50 7.87 34.35
C GLY A 818 1.59 6.38 34.10
N GLY A 819 2.20 5.62 35.00
CA GLY A 819 2.28 4.16 34.94
C GLY A 819 0.89 3.55 34.97
N PHE A 820 0.01 4.07 35.83
CA PHE A 820 -1.37 3.61 35.93
C PHE A 820 -2.18 3.89 34.65
N ILE A 821 -2.11 5.13 34.13
CA ILE A 821 -2.87 5.53 32.93
C ILE A 821 -2.36 4.80 31.67
N GLU A 822 -1.04 4.76 31.44
CA GLU A 822 -0.48 4.10 30.25
C GLU A 822 -0.57 2.58 30.34
N GLY A 823 -0.35 2.02 31.53
CA GLY A 823 -0.57 0.60 31.80
C GLY A 823 -2.01 0.19 31.46
N SER A 824 -2.99 0.96 31.93
CA SER A 824 -4.42 0.74 31.62
C SER A 824 -4.72 0.89 30.12
N GLY A 825 -4.11 1.87 29.45
CA GLY A 825 -4.28 2.09 28.01
C GLY A 825 -3.73 0.94 27.16
N LYS A 826 -2.48 0.53 27.39
CA LYS A 826 -1.84 -0.62 26.71
C LYS A 826 -2.54 -1.93 27.03
N PHE A 827 -3.00 -2.09 28.26
CA PHE A 827 -3.83 -3.21 28.70
C PHE A 827 -5.12 -3.28 27.86
N ASN A 828 -5.86 -2.17 27.78
CA ASN A 828 -7.11 -2.14 27.03
C ASN A 828 -6.90 -2.38 25.54
N GLN A 829 -5.83 -1.85 24.93
CA GLN A 829 -5.53 -2.09 23.52
C GLN A 829 -5.28 -3.57 23.22
N ARG A 830 -4.45 -4.26 24.03
CA ARG A 830 -4.17 -5.69 23.85
C ARG A 830 -5.42 -6.54 24.04
N PHE A 831 -6.25 -6.13 25.00
CA PHE A 831 -7.52 -6.77 25.27
C PHE A 831 -8.48 -6.68 24.07
N VAL A 832 -8.68 -5.47 23.51
CA VAL A 832 -9.56 -5.27 22.34
C VAL A 832 -9.06 -6.04 21.12
N LEU A 833 -7.74 -6.04 20.86
CA LEU A 833 -7.17 -6.83 19.75
C LEU A 833 -7.46 -8.32 19.89
N ARG A 834 -7.30 -8.88 21.10
CA ARG A 834 -7.58 -10.30 21.35
C ARG A 834 -9.07 -10.64 21.28
N GLN A 835 -9.92 -9.73 21.74
CA GLN A 835 -11.36 -9.90 21.57
C GLN A 835 -11.75 -9.92 20.10
N ARG A 836 -11.19 -9.02 19.27
CA ARG A 836 -11.39 -9.02 17.83
C ARG A 836 -10.96 -10.35 17.22
N ASP A 837 -9.71 -10.75 17.44
CA ASP A 837 -9.14 -11.99 16.87
C ASP A 837 -10.01 -13.22 17.23
N LEU A 838 -10.45 -13.35 18.49
CA LEU A 838 -11.31 -14.45 18.92
C LEU A 838 -12.73 -14.33 18.37
N SER A 839 -13.28 -13.12 18.25
CA SER A 839 -14.63 -12.92 17.67
C SER A 839 -14.69 -13.25 16.18
N GLU A 840 -13.57 -13.16 15.47
CA GLU A 840 -13.45 -13.57 14.07
C GLU A 840 -13.24 -15.09 13.92
N LEU A 841 -12.64 -15.74 14.93
CA LEU A 841 -12.35 -17.18 14.93
C LEU A 841 -13.52 -18.04 15.41
N LEU A 842 -14.25 -17.61 16.44
CA LEU A 842 -15.36 -18.40 17.02
C LEU A 842 -16.44 -18.78 15.99
N PRO A 843 -16.90 -17.89 15.08
CA PRO A 843 -17.86 -18.26 14.04
C PRO A 843 -17.34 -19.33 13.07
N ARG A 844 -16.01 -19.39 12.85
CA ARG A 844 -15.39 -20.36 11.92
C ARG A 844 -15.47 -21.79 12.43
N LEU A 845 -15.76 -22.01 13.71
CA LEU A 845 -16.01 -23.34 14.27
C LEU A 845 -17.24 -24.00 13.65
N GLY A 846 -18.21 -23.21 13.19
CA GLY A 846 -19.40 -23.68 12.48
C GLY A 846 -19.21 -23.88 10.97
N SER A 847 -18.01 -23.68 10.44
CA SER A 847 -17.75 -23.83 8.99
C SER A 847 -18.03 -25.26 8.53
N LEU A 848 -18.67 -25.39 7.35
CA LEU A 848 -18.86 -26.67 6.66
C LEU A 848 -17.52 -27.22 6.15
N ASP A 849 -16.58 -26.34 5.82
CA ASP A 849 -15.22 -26.73 5.45
C ASP A 849 -14.44 -27.24 6.68
N ARG A 850 -14.08 -28.52 6.63
CA ARG A 850 -13.35 -29.21 7.70
C ARG A 850 -12.02 -28.54 7.98
N ASP A 851 -11.31 -28.09 6.96
CA ASP A 851 -9.96 -27.54 7.10
C ASP A 851 -9.98 -26.17 7.78
N THR A 852 -10.89 -25.28 7.38
CA THR A 852 -11.17 -24.01 8.07
C THR A 852 -11.53 -24.22 9.54
N ARG A 853 -12.37 -25.21 9.85
CA ARG A 853 -12.79 -25.51 11.22
C ARG A 853 -11.62 -25.99 12.08
N LEU A 854 -10.81 -26.92 11.58
CA LEU A 854 -9.65 -27.45 12.32
C LEU A 854 -8.56 -26.40 12.52
N THR A 855 -8.36 -25.50 11.56
CA THR A 855 -7.45 -24.36 11.75
C THR A 855 -7.96 -23.37 12.78
N ALA A 856 -9.26 -23.07 12.80
CA ALA A 856 -9.85 -22.24 13.85
C ALA A 856 -9.67 -22.86 15.25
N MET A 857 -9.79 -24.19 15.38
CA MET A 857 -9.51 -24.90 16.64
C MET A 857 -8.05 -24.71 17.08
N LEU A 858 -7.08 -24.92 16.19
CA LEU A 858 -5.65 -24.73 16.50
C LEU A 858 -5.34 -23.27 16.85
N ASP A 859 -5.92 -22.30 16.14
CA ASP A 859 -5.71 -20.88 16.42
C ASP A 859 -6.29 -20.46 17.76
N ILE A 860 -7.50 -20.94 18.11
CA ILE A 860 -8.11 -20.66 19.42
C ILE A 860 -7.27 -21.29 20.53
N LEU A 861 -6.83 -22.54 20.38
CA LEU A 861 -5.97 -23.22 21.35
C LEU A 861 -4.64 -22.45 21.54
N TYR A 862 -4.02 -22.05 20.43
CA TYR A 862 -2.80 -21.25 20.45
C TYR A 862 -2.99 -19.89 21.14
N ILE A 863 -4.07 -19.17 20.81
CA ILE A 863 -4.37 -17.88 21.44
C ILE A 863 -4.59 -18.08 22.94
N TRP A 864 -5.35 -19.10 23.33
CA TRP A 864 -5.63 -19.40 24.72
C TRP A 864 -4.35 -19.69 25.53
N ALA A 865 -3.45 -20.53 24.99
CA ALA A 865 -2.26 -21.00 25.68
C ALA A 865 -1.08 -20.02 25.63
N ARG A 866 -0.74 -19.54 24.44
CA ARG A 866 0.53 -18.85 24.17
C ARG A 866 0.40 -17.33 24.02
N GLN A 867 -0.79 -16.80 23.73
CA GLN A 867 -0.96 -15.36 23.57
C GLN A 867 -1.26 -14.64 24.89
N PRO A 868 -0.70 -13.44 25.10
CA PRO A 868 -1.04 -12.57 26.22
C PRO A 868 -2.56 -12.45 26.43
N ARG A 869 -3.02 -12.82 27.62
CA ARG A 869 -4.42 -12.70 28.07
C ARG A 869 -5.44 -13.49 27.22
N GLY A 870 -5.03 -14.46 26.42
CA GLY A 870 -5.94 -15.27 25.59
C GLY A 870 -7.05 -15.94 26.41
N LYS A 871 -6.68 -16.64 27.49
CA LYS A 871 -7.60 -17.25 28.46
C LYS A 871 -8.64 -16.26 29.03
N THR A 872 -8.21 -15.07 29.45
CA THR A 872 -9.10 -14.06 30.03
C THR A 872 -10.06 -13.50 28.99
N CYS A 873 -9.58 -13.21 27.78
CA CYS A 873 -10.41 -12.66 26.71
C CYS A 873 -11.46 -13.68 26.24
N LEU A 874 -11.05 -14.94 26.07
CA LEU A 874 -11.96 -16.02 25.69
C LEU A 874 -13.04 -16.23 26.77
N ARG A 875 -12.65 -16.27 28.05
CA ARG A 875 -13.59 -16.34 29.18
C ARG A 875 -14.64 -15.22 29.13
N GLN A 876 -14.20 -13.97 28.98
CA GLN A 876 -15.10 -12.82 28.97
C GLN A 876 -16.01 -12.79 27.75
N LEU A 877 -15.53 -13.22 26.57
CA LEU A 877 -16.36 -13.34 25.37
C LEU A 877 -17.43 -14.43 25.54
N LEU A 878 -17.07 -15.62 26.03
CA LEU A 878 -18.03 -16.72 26.15
C LEU A 878 -19.08 -16.45 27.24
N LEU A 879 -18.69 -15.87 28.37
CA LEU A 879 -19.59 -15.55 29.47
C LEU A 879 -20.30 -14.18 29.34
N GLN A 880 -19.93 -13.36 28.35
CA GLN A 880 -20.38 -11.97 28.20
C GLN A 880 -20.28 -11.15 29.50
N ILE A 881 -19.17 -11.29 30.22
CA ILE A 881 -18.94 -10.55 31.47
C ILE A 881 -18.86 -9.05 31.14
N PRO A 882 -19.68 -8.19 31.78
CA PRO A 882 -19.67 -6.76 31.50
C PRO A 882 -18.30 -6.17 31.84
N THR A 883 -17.79 -5.34 30.94
CA THR A 883 -16.57 -4.59 31.20
C THR A 883 -16.80 -3.56 32.31
N PHE A 884 -15.74 -3.18 33.02
CA PHE A 884 -15.82 -2.15 34.07
C PHE A 884 -16.47 -0.84 33.59
N LYS A 885 -16.28 -0.52 32.30
CA LYS A 885 -16.88 0.66 31.67
C LYS A 885 -18.39 0.51 31.45
N GLU A 886 -18.87 -0.67 31.08
CA GLU A 886 -20.30 -0.98 30.95
C GLU A 886 -20.98 -1.04 32.31
N TRP A 887 -20.27 -1.52 33.33
CA TRP A 887 -20.73 -1.48 34.72
C TRP A 887 -20.90 -0.03 35.23
N LEU A 888 -19.95 0.87 34.92
CA LEU A 888 -19.99 2.27 35.34
C LEU A 888 -20.96 3.18 34.55
N ARG A 889 -21.07 2.99 33.24
CA ARG A 889 -21.82 3.92 32.35
C ARG A 889 -23.12 3.34 31.80
N GLY A 890 -23.44 2.10 32.15
CA GLY A 890 -24.48 1.33 31.47
C GLY A 890 -24.00 0.82 30.11
N SER A 891 -24.51 -0.35 29.72
CA SER A 891 -24.29 -0.90 28.38
C SER A 891 -25.07 -0.10 27.34
N LYS A 892 -24.46 0.17 26.19
CA LYS A 892 -25.14 0.76 25.03
C LYS A 892 -26.17 -0.18 24.38
N LEU A 893 -26.01 -1.49 24.59
CA LEU A 893 -26.90 -2.52 24.06
C LEU A 893 -28.20 -2.58 24.87
N THR A 894 -29.31 -2.67 24.14
CA THR A 894 -30.63 -2.97 24.70
C THR A 894 -30.63 -4.32 25.42
N PRO A 895 -31.55 -4.57 26.38
CA PRO A 895 -31.64 -5.87 27.04
C PRO A 895 -31.81 -7.04 26.06
N ALA A 896 -32.60 -6.85 25.00
CA ALA A 896 -32.84 -7.84 23.95
C ALA A 896 -31.56 -8.17 23.15
N GLU A 897 -30.80 -7.15 22.72
CA GLU A 897 -29.52 -7.35 22.03
C GLU A 897 -28.49 -8.05 22.92
N ARG A 898 -28.49 -7.75 24.22
CA ARG A 898 -27.63 -8.44 25.20
C ARG A 898 -27.97 -9.91 25.32
N GLN A 899 -29.25 -10.26 25.42
CA GLN A 899 -29.69 -11.64 25.49
C GLN A 899 -29.39 -12.41 24.20
N ALA A 900 -29.62 -11.80 23.03
CA ALA A 900 -29.27 -12.38 21.73
C ALA A 900 -27.76 -12.64 21.61
N ARG A 901 -26.93 -11.66 22.00
CA ARG A 901 -25.48 -11.80 22.01
C ARG A 901 -25.02 -12.89 22.99
N GLN A 902 -25.60 -12.97 24.18
CA GLN A 902 -25.30 -14.02 25.15
C GLN A 902 -25.64 -15.41 24.62
N ALA A 903 -26.78 -15.56 23.92
CA ALA A 903 -27.16 -16.80 23.28
C ALA A 903 -26.17 -17.22 22.17
N VAL A 904 -25.74 -16.27 21.32
CA VAL A 904 -24.76 -16.53 20.24
C VAL A 904 -23.43 -17.02 20.81
N PHE A 905 -22.87 -16.31 21.80
CA PHE A 905 -21.59 -16.68 22.40
C PHE A 905 -21.65 -17.95 23.25
N HIS A 906 -22.79 -18.22 23.88
CA HIS A 906 -23.05 -19.51 24.52
C HIS A 906 -23.10 -20.65 23.48
N GLY A 907 -23.71 -20.43 22.32
CA GLY A 907 -23.67 -21.37 21.19
C GLY A 907 -22.23 -21.69 20.75
N TYR A 908 -21.36 -20.69 20.67
CA TYR A 908 -19.93 -20.92 20.40
C TYR A 908 -19.22 -21.71 21.50
N PHE A 909 -19.58 -21.51 22.78
CA PHE A 909 -19.06 -22.33 23.88
C PHE A 909 -19.47 -23.80 23.74
N VAL A 910 -20.74 -24.07 23.44
CA VAL A 910 -21.25 -25.44 23.23
C VAL A 910 -20.51 -26.11 22.08
N GLN A 911 -20.32 -25.41 20.96
CA GLN A 911 -19.54 -25.91 19.82
C GLN A 911 -18.08 -26.19 20.18
N LEU A 912 -17.39 -25.26 20.86
CA LEU A 912 -16.03 -25.47 21.35
C LEU A 912 -15.96 -26.73 22.21
N LYS A 913 -16.85 -26.85 23.20
CA LYS A 913 -16.87 -28.00 24.09
C LYS A 913 -17.09 -29.30 23.32
N ALA A 914 -18.07 -29.34 22.42
CA ALA A 914 -18.34 -30.53 21.61
C ALA A 914 -17.15 -30.95 20.74
N LEU A 915 -16.48 -29.99 20.09
CA LEU A 915 -15.32 -30.28 19.23
C LEU A 915 -14.09 -30.73 20.04
N PHE A 916 -13.83 -30.13 21.19
CA PHE A 916 -12.66 -30.44 22.01
C PHE A 916 -12.87 -31.64 22.95
N ASP A 917 -14.11 -31.99 23.30
CA ASP A 917 -14.41 -33.20 24.07
C ASP A 917 -14.59 -34.46 23.23
N ASP A 918 -14.69 -34.33 21.91
CA ASP A 918 -14.67 -35.47 21.01
C ASP A 918 -13.44 -36.35 21.29
N PRO A 919 -13.61 -37.66 21.61
CA PRO A 919 -12.49 -38.55 21.92
C PRO A 919 -11.43 -38.64 20.82
N GLY A 920 -11.83 -38.41 19.56
CA GLY A 920 -10.95 -38.40 18.40
C GLY A 920 -10.27 -37.06 18.13
N CYS A 921 -10.59 -35.99 18.86
CA CYS A 921 -10.07 -34.63 18.60
C CYS A 921 -8.54 -34.57 18.48
N LEU A 922 -7.82 -35.22 19.41
CA LEU A 922 -6.36 -35.26 19.38
C LEU A 922 -5.84 -35.91 18.09
N VAL A 923 -6.42 -37.04 17.69
CA VAL A 923 -6.04 -37.76 16.47
C VAL A 923 -6.37 -36.93 15.24
N ILE A 924 -7.58 -36.36 15.18
CA ILE A 924 -8.04 -35.53 14.06
C ILE A 924 -7.13 -34.31 13.86
N LEU A 925 -6.77 -33.61 14.94
CA LEU A 925 -5.87 -32.46 14.87
C LEU A 925 -4.43 -32.89 14.51
N SER A 926 -3.96 -34.02 15.02
CA SER A 926 -2.63 -34.56 14.69
C SER A 926 -2.54 -34.94 13.21
N GLU A 927 -3.51 -35.69 12.69
CA GLU A 927 -3.59 -36.04 11.26
C GLU A 927 -3.67 -34.80 10.38
N PHE A 928 -4.47 -33.82 10.79
CA PHE A 928 -4.58 -32.55 10.11
C PHE A 928 -3.25 -31.80 10.06
N ILE A 929 -2.51 -31.76 11.17
CA ILE A 929 -1.19 -31.12 11.23
C ILE A 929 -0.21 -31.84 10.30
N LEU A 930 -0.13 -33.17 10.39
CA LEU A 930 0.81 -33.98 9.61
C LEU A 930 0.50 -33.97 8.11
N LYS A 931 -0.78 -33.84 7.73
CA LYS A 931 -1.21 -33.72 6.33
C LYS A 931 -0.80 -32.38 5.72
N ASN A 932 -0.86 -31.30 6.48
CA ASN A 932 -0.81 -29.94 5.94
C ASN A 932 0.47 -29.14 6.28
N PHE A 933 1.23 -29.57 7.29
CA PHE A 933 2.46 -28.91 7.74
C PHE A 933 3.64 -29.89 7.70
N ARG A 934 4.85 -29.37 7.42
CA ARG A 934 6.06 -30.21 7.27
C ARG A 934 7.18 -29.76 8.19
N ASN A 935 8.10 -30.70 8.49
CA ASN A 935 9.34 -30.43 9.22
C ASN A 935 9.08 -29.72 10.56
N ARG A 936 9.77 -28.60 10.78
CA ARG A 936 9.68 -27.79 12.01
C ARG A 936 8.26 -27.30 12.31
N GLU A 937 7.45 -27.01 11.30
CA GLU A 937 6.07 -26.51 11.50
C GLU A 937 5.20 -27.59 12.17
N ALA A 938 5.29 -28.82 11.67
CA ALA A 938 4.57 -29.96 12.23
C ALA A 938 5.00 -30.24 13.68
N VAL A 939 6.31 -30.14 13.99
CA VAL A 939 6.82 -30.32 15.36
C VAL A 939 6.23 -29.28 16.31
N ILE A 940 6.28 -27.99 15.94
CA ILE A 940 5.77 -26.90 16.79
C ILE A 940 4.27 -27.06 17.09
N LEU A 941 3.49 -27.46 16.09
CA LEU A 941 2.04 -27.64 16.24
C LEU A 941 1.68 -28.91 16.99
N THR A 942 2.43 -29.99 16.78
CA THR A 942 2.25 -31.25 17.53
C THR A 942 2.58 -31.04 19.01
N ASP A 943 3.64 -30.28 19.32
CA ASP A 943 3.98 -29.89 20.68
C ASP A 943 2.87 -29.04 21.32
N LEU A 944 2.28 -28.10 20.55
CA LEU A 944 1.16 -27.28 21.03
C LEU A 944 -0.05 -28.13 21.43
N ILE A 945 -0.49 -29.05 20.57
CA ILE A 945 -1.64 -29.90 20.91
C ILE A 945 -1.28 -30.88 22.04
N GLY A 946 -0.06 -31.41 22.05
CA GLY A 946 0.39 -32.35 23.06
C GLY A 946 0.47 -31.75 24.47
N SER A 947 0.89 -30.49 24.59
CA SER A 947 1.00 -29.82 25.90
C SER A 947 -0.28 -29.12 26.35
N GLU A 948 -1.07 -28.55 25.43
CA GLU A 948 -2.15 -27.62 25.79
C GLU A 948 -3.57 -28.17 25.65
N LEU A 949 -3.79 -29.26 24.90
CA LEU A 949 -5.16 -29.74 24.60
C LEU A 949 -5.91 -30.19 25.87
N GLU A 950 -5.30 -31.04 26.70
CA GLU A 950 -5.93 -31.53 27.94
C GLU A 950 -6.14 -30.42 28.98
N PRO A 951 -5.16 -29.54 29.26
CA PRO A 951 -5.39 -28.34 30.07
C PRO A 951 -6.54 -27.46 29.56
N PHE A 952 -6.68 -27.32 28.23
CA PHE A 952 -7.76 -26.54 27.63
C PHE A 952 -9.13 -27.20 27.83
N ARG A 953 -9.23 -28.53 27.63
CA ARG A 953 -10.46 -29.30 27.90
C ARG A 953 -10.89 -29.20 29.36
N PHE A 954 -9.95 -29.37 30.29
CA PHE A 954 -10.22 -29.19 31.71
C PHE A 954 -10.75 -27.78 32.01
N TRP A 955 -10.13 -26.77 31.41
CA TRP A 955 -10.56 -25.39 31.56
C TRP A 955 -11.97 -25.13 31.00
N LEU A 956 -12.34 -25.70 29.85
CA LEU A 956 -13.71 -25.59 29.30
C LEU A 956 -14.75 -26.24 30.22
N ASN A 957 -14.41 -27.38 30.82
CA ASN A 957 -15.28 -28.06 31.78
C ASN A 957 -15.48 -27.26 33.06
N ASP A 958 -14.44 -26.59 33.56
CA ASP A 958 -14.55 -25.71 34.70
C ASP A 958 -15.37 -24.46 34.37
N LEU A 959 -15.17 -23.88 33.18
CA LEU A 959 -15.93 -22.73 32.68
C LEU A 959 -17.44 -23.00 32.58
N LYS A 960 -17.85 -24.24 32.27
CA LYS A 960 -19.27 -24.64 32.22
C LYS A 960 -20.02 -24.27 33.51
N LYS A 961 -19.35 -24.38 34.67
CA LYS A 961 -19.95 -24.12 35.99
C LYS A 961 -20.26 -22.64 36.23
N GLU A 962 -19.68 -21.74 35.42
CA GLU A 962 -19.86 -20.30 35.56
C GLU A 962 -21.04 -19.74 34.72
N PHE A 963 -21.68 -20.57 33.88
CA PHE A 963 -22.86 -20.15 33.12
C PHE A 963 -24.13 -20.14 33.99
N PRO A 964 -25.10 -19.24 33.71
CA PRO A 964 -26.38 -19.22 34.40
C PRO A 964 -27.12 -20.57 34.32
N PRO A 965 -27.92 -20.95 35.34
CA PRO A 965 -28.73 -22.17 35.33
C PRO A 965 -29.65 -22.29 34.10
N SER A 966 -30.19 -21.15 33.63
CA SER A 966 -31.08 -21.09 32.46
C SER A 966 -30.41 -21.45 31.12
N LEU A 967 -29.08 -21.45 31.06
CA LEU A 967 -28.30 -21.80 29.86
C LEU A 967 -27.60 -23.17 30.01
N THR A 968 -27.71 -23.83 31.16
CA THR A 968 -27.03 -25.11 31.44
C THR A 968 -27.97 -26.33 31.39
N THR A 969 -29.26 -26.11 31.14
CA THR A 969 -30.32 -27.15 31.15
C THR A 969 -30.65 -27.79 29.79
N ASN A 970 -29.79 -27.68 28.78
CA ASN A 970 -29.91 -28.47 27.54
C ASN A 970 -28.66 -29.30 27.27
#